data_AF-A0A946BG73-F1
#
_entry.id   AF-A0A946BG73-F1
#
_cell.length_a   1.000
_cell.length_b   1.000
_cell.length_c   1.000
_cell.angle_alpha   90.00
_cell.angle_beta   90.00
_cell.angle_gamma   90.00
#
_symmetry.space_group_name_H-M   'P 1'
#
loop_
_entity.id
_entity.type
_entity.pdbx_description
1 polymer ?
#
loop_
_entity_poly.entity_id
_entity_poly.type
_entity_poly.pdbx_seq_one_letter_code
_entity_poly.pdbx_strand_id
1 'polypeptide(L)'
;MILVFMAVGVLTLLILRLDFLHEKVFVTEEENSDEIFITEDGLLFRQLMDARIIFPFSGDDDRLVLPETDQELVEKAALEQAAGLSKEQKTATKKRINLLKGLFHTSSGNAVLTQVRLWNQAHLIAAVRDNRKHLGPAKINFWKAFEPGPLNLPLTSGQYVPESYGFVNNGELRPGFGNWRAVSSHIEGEVVFTTLITLEKPGDIIVQGIGTFVESQPEVSPSLFCGKTITCSVENARAFALTISLPSGKHHLKMSVKPVSARQNTIPGLNISKSNNTYTWKKLHRSGPVQQKSFTISSSDGIELATASSVPTAFAQASGLVPLLGVGRQDTYALSGILARSRLPSDLTNIALTIDSRLQARAQQVLQEKLSTFFPASRDKYTDIRKGAVIILDADTGAILAAAGTPIPPPDTHPWDIVSFARTYPLKNPMVLRAWKGLDKHNAPGSCFKPVVALAALDEYDKNQAVKKFIKGYSKKELLKKDNSSGLFYNTSAYSPINGKCYTARKIPGQGVRKITNFKRKSIGVLIEKKISLVCDQEEPRLAMGLDEAIRESVNVWFTRLAMIMDAEKATLYDRAMVQRKKGDLMPVFPDFRLAKTAALLGFENEPFDLAFNLPEDIILRRWPYREKTSQGDVLFAVPGSINLMNRDEGGFLWILAQNAIGQGMVTSPVQIARVAASIATGRIRSPYLFSSINSISVKPDPGKTFNFKEKRLKLLQHAMKKVPTIGTAKTAFKKHPNQCRIYGKTGTANVAVVEKGSTKNQKTFFTTWFMGWQEPENKGEKRLAFACMVTHAHARYYTGGAVCAPIVAEILKDF
;
A
#
# COMPACT_ATOMS: atom_id res chain seq x y z
N MET A 1 49.13 16.19 -36.36
CA MET A 1 47.94 16.93 -35.89
C MET A 1 46.77 16.90 -36.87
N ILE A 2 46.98 17.10 -38.18
CA ILE A 2 45.89 17.10 -39.19
C ILE A 2 45.22 15.71 -39.36
N LEU A 3 45.97 14.61 -39.22
CA LEU A 3 45.44 13.24 -39.29
C LEU A 3 44.53 12.86 -38.09
N VAL A 4 44.72 13.45 -36.91
CA VAL A 4 43.90 13.17 -35.73
C VAL A 4 42.55 13.91 -35.81
N PHE A 5 42.53 15.12 -36.38
CA PHE A 5 41.29 15.85 -36.64
C PHE A 5 40.43 15.18 -37.73
N MET A 6 41.03 14.61 -38.78
CA MET A 6 40.27 13.84 -39.77
C MET A 6 39.69 12.54 -39.20
N ALA A 7 40.41 11.84 -38.31
CA ALA A 7 39.90 10.63 -37.68
C ALA A 7 38.70 10.89 -36.74
N VAL A 8 38.72 12.01 -36.00
CA VAL A 8 37.59 12.41 -35.13
C VAL A 8 36.41 12.92 -35.97
N GLY A 9 36.65 13.63 -37.07
CA GLY A 9 35.59 14.08 -37.99
C GLY A 9 34.86 12.93 -38.67
N VAL A 10 35.58 11.90 -39.13
CA VAL A 10 34.99 10.72 -39.78
C VAL A 10 34.23 9.84 -38.77
N LEU A 11 34.74 9.70 -37.53
CA LEU A 11 34.04 8.94 -36.49
C LEU A 11 32.75 9.65 -36.02
N THR A 12 32.75 10.98 -35.96
CA THR A 12 31.56 11.77 -35.61
C THR A 12 30.50 11.72 -36.72
N LEU A 13 30.92 11.75 -37.99
CA LEU A 13 30.04 11.56 -39.16
C LEU A 13 29.49 10.12 -39.28
N LEU A 14 30.24 9.10 -38.84
CA LEU A 14 29.76 7.72 -38.80
C LEU A 14 28.75 7.47 -37.67
N ILE A 15 28.97 8.09 -36.49
CA ILE A 15 28.03 8.01 -35.37
C ILE A 15 26.73 8.76 -35.70
N LEU A 16 26.82 9.95 -36.33
CA LEU A 16 25.65 10.67 -36.81
C LEU A 16 24.93 9.96 -37.97
N ARG A 17 25.61 9.18 -38.82
CA ARG A 17 24.96 8.36 -39.86
C ARG A 17 24.35 7.05 -39.35
N LEU A 18 24.86 6.48 -38.25
CA LEU A 18 24.29 5.28 -37.65
C LEU A 18 23.02 5.58 -36.84
N ASP A 19 22.92 6.77 -36.24
CA ASP A 19 21.66 7.23 -35.61
C ASP A 19 20.61 7.67 -36.65
N PHE A 20 21.02 8.00 -37.89
CA PHE A 20 20.09 8.40 -38.97
C PHE A 20 19.56 7.25 -39.83
N LEU A 21 19.94 6.00 -39.54
CA LEU A 21 19.51 4.81 -40.29
C LEU A 21 18.48 3.93 -39.54
N HIS A 22 18.07 4.32 -38.33
CA HIS A 22 16.83 3.85 -37.73
C HIS A 22 15.78 4.96 -37.83
N GLU A 23 14.70 4.68 -38.56
CA GLU A 23 13.52 5.53 -38.82
C GLU A 23 13.66 6.55 -39.97
N LYS A 24 13.47 6.03 -41.19
CA LYS A 24 12.64 6.72 -42.19
C LYS A 24 11.55 5.78 -42.66
N VAL A 25 10.41 5.82 -41.99
CA VAL A 25 9.13 5.52 -42.64
C VAL A 25 8.75 6.78 -43.39
N PHE A 26 8.60 6.66 -44.71
CA PHE A 26 8.15 7.74 -45.58
C PHE A 26 6.79 8.27 -45.09
N VAL A 27 6.72 9.56 -44.79
CA VAL A 27 5.47 10.33 -44.79
C VAL A 27 5.60 11.29 -45.96
N THR A 28 4.83 11.05 -47.00
CA THR A 28 4.56 12.01 -48.07
C THR A 28 3.60 13.04 -47.51
N GLU A 29 4.03 14.30 -47.46
CA GLU A 29 3.15 15.44 -47.20
C GLU A 29 2.18 15.59 -48.39
N GLU A 30 0.93 15.17 -48.19
CA GLU A 30 -0.22 15.72 -48.89
C GLU A 30 -1.15 16.32 -47.82
N GLU A 31 -1.38 17.62 -47.95
CA GLU A 31 -2.31 18.38 -47.13
C GLU A 31 -3.72 17.76 -47.20
N ASN A 32 -4.14 17.11 -46.13
CA ASN A 32 -5.55 16.90 -45.84
C ASN A 32 -5.80 16.96 -44.33
N SER A 33 -6.72 17.84 -43.96
CA SER A 33 -7.19 18.11 -42.61
C SER A 33 -7.90 16.90 -41.99
N ASP A 34 -7.22 16.14 -41.14
CA ASP A 34 -7.73 15.40 -39.95
C ASP A 34 -6.69 14.41 -39.36
N GLU A 35 -5.41 14.80 -39.27
CA GLU A 35 -4.39 13.90 -38.69
C GLU A 35 -4.41 13.90 -37.15
N ILE A 36 -4.96 12.82 -36.62
CA ILE A 36 -4.81 12.35 -35.25
C ILE A 36 -3.31 12.17 -34.96
N PHE A 37 -2.68 13.04 -34.17
CA PHE A 37 -1.34 12.79 -33.62
C PHE A 37 -1.34 11.48 -32.80
N ILE A 38 -0.79 10.40 -33.35
CA ILE A 38 -0.76 9.07 -32.73
C ILE A 38 0.43 9.00 -31.77
N THR A 39 0.18 8.78 -30.47
CA THR A 39 1.23 8.52 -29.47
C THR A 39 1.83 7.11 -29.67
N GLU A 40 3.09 6.86 -29.26
CA GLU A 40 3.74 5.54 -29.42
C GLU A 40 2.91 4.36 -28.86
N ASP A 41 2.27 4.56 -27.71
CA ASP A 41 1.36 3.60 -27.08
C ASP A 41 0.06 3.40 -27.88
N GLY A 42 -0.46 4.46 -28.51
CA GLY A 42 -1.62 4.38 -29.41
C GLY A 42 -1.31 3.67 -30.72
N LEU A 43 -0.11 3.90 -31.28
CA LEU A 43 0.36 3.19 -32.47
C LEU A 43 0.54 1.70 -32.17
N LEU A 44 1.19 1.37 -31.05
CA LEU A 44 1.36 -0.01 -30.61
C LEU A 44 0.01 -0.70 -30.36
N PHE A 45 -0.95 -0.04 -29.70
CA PHE A 45 -2.29 -0.58 -29.50
C PHE A 45 -2.98 -0.91 -30.83
N ARG A 46 -2.93 0.01 -31.79
CA ARG A 46 -3.49 -0.20 -33.14
C ARG A 46 -2.86 -1.42 -33.82
N GLN A 47 -1.53 -1.49 -33.83
CA GLN A 47 -0.81 -2.61 -34.44
C GLN A 47 -1.12 -3.96 -33.78
N LEU A 48 -1.33 -3.98 -32.46
CA LEU A 48 -1.73 -5.17 -31.71
C LEU A 48 -3.15 -5.64 -32.04
N MET A 49 -4.08 -4.70 -32.23
CA MET A 49 -5.46 -4.97 -32.66
C MET A 49 -5.50 -5.48 -34.11
N ASP A 50 -4.78 -4.81 -35.02
CA ASP A 50 -4.67 -5.20 -36.43
C ASP A 50 -4.06 -6.61 -36.59
N ALA A 51 -3.06 -6.93 -35.77
CA ALA A 51 -2.44 -8.25 -35.72
C ALA A 51 -3.29 -9.31 -34.99
N ARG A 52 -4.46 -8.96 -34.43
CA ARG A 52 -5.27 -9.83 -33.55
C ARG A 52 -4.47 -10.46 -32.41
N ILE A 53 -3.51 -9.72 -31.87
CA ILE A 53 -2.80 -10.09 -30.63
C ILE A 53 -3.64 -9.65 -29.42
N ILE A 54 -4.27 -8.49 -29.54
CA ILE A 54 -5.36 -8.03 -28.68
C ILE A 54 -6.62 -7.99 -29.55
N PHE A 55 -7.73 -8.49 -29.06
CA PHE A 55 -8.97 -8.52 -29.83
C PHE A 55 -10.21 -8.53 -28.91
N PRO A 56 -11.39 -8.11 -29.40
CA PRO A 56 -12.61 -8.10 -28.58
C PRO A 56 -13.03 -9.50 -28.14
N PHE A 57 -13.60 -9.61 -26.96
CA PHE A 57 -14.28 -10.81 -26.50
C PHE A 57 -15.55 -11.06 -27.34
N SER A 58 -16.05 -12.29 -27.38
CA SER A 58 -17.22 -12.64 -28.20
C SER A 58 -18.53 -12.12 -27.57
N GLY A 59 -19.51 -11.74 -28.42
CA GLY A 59 -20.86 -11.38 -27.97
C GLY A 59 -21.01 -9.91 -27.53
N ASP A 60 -21.84 -9.67 -26.53
CA ASP A 60 -22.12 -8.34 -25.92
C ASP A 60 -21.05 -7.90 -24.89
N ASP A 61 -19.93 -8.63 -24.81
CA ASP A 61 -18.82 -8.36 -23.88
C ASP A 61 -17.77 -7.46 -24.54
N ASP A 62 -17.67 -6.23 -24.03
CA ASP A 62 -16.76 -5.21 -24.55
C ASP A 62 -15.33 -5.36 -24.02
N ARG A 63 -15.02 -6.41 -23.26
CA ARG A 63 -13.64 -6.71 -22.85
C ARG A 63 -12.76 -7.04 -24.07
N LEU A 64 -11.46 -6.78 -23.92
CA LEU A 64 -10.42 -7.14 -24.88
C LEU A 64 -9.60 -8.33 -24.35
N VAL A 65 -9.44 -9.36 -25.15
CA VAL A 65 -8.57 -10.51 -24.87
C VAL A 65 -7.11 -10.07 -24.92
N LEU A 66 -6.35 -10.45 -23.89
CA LEU A 66 -4.91 -10.24 -23.82
C LEU A 66 -4.17 -11.55 -24.12
N PRO A 67 -2.99 -11.47 -24.77
CA PRO A 67 -2.14 -12.64 -24.99
C PRO A 67 -1.57 -13.19 -23.68
N GLU A 68 -1.25 -14.47 -23.65
CA GLU A 68 -0.54 -15.09 -22.52
C GLU A 68 0.90 -14.57 -22.42
N THR A 69 1.46 -14.51 -21.21
CA THR A 69 2.78 -13.90 -20.96
C THR A 69 3.93 -14.65 -21.63
N ASP A 70 3.76 -15.92 -21.95
CA ASP A 70 4.70 -16.80 -22.62
C ASP A 70 4.40 -16.99 -24.12
N GLN A 71 3.37 -16.34 -24.65
CA GLN A 71 2.99 -16.44 -26.07
C GLN A 71 4.13 -16.03 -27.02
N GLU A 72 5.02 -15.10 -26.59
CA GLU A 72 6.24 -14.77 -27.34
C GLU A 72 7.17 -15.99 -27.52
N LEU A 73 7.32 -16.81 -26.48
CA LEU A 73 8.16 -18.00 -26.51
C LEU A 73 7.53 -19.10 -27.36
N VAL A 74 6.21 -19.26 -27.28
CA VAL A 74 5.44 -20.20 -28.11
C VAL A 74 5.59 -19.84 -29.59
N GLU A 75 5.41 -18.57 -29.96
CA GLU A 75 5.54 -18.13 -31.35
C GLU A 75 6.99 -18.24 -31.88
N LYS A 76 8.00 -18.04 -31.03
CA LYS A 76 9.42 -18.28 -31.39
C LYS A 76 9.70 -19.75 -31.64
N ALA A 77 9.27 -20.63 -30.74
CA ALA A 77 9.45 -22.07 -30.88
C ALA A 77 8.75 -22.58 -32.16
N ALA A 78 7.55 -22.09 -32.44
CA ALA A 78 6.82 -22.40 -33.67
C ALA A 78 7.57 -21.93 -34.93
N LEU A 79 8.20 -20.75 -34.89
CA LEU A 79 9.00 -20.25 -36.01
C LEU A 79 10.28 -21.07 -36.23
N GLU A 80 10.92 -21.53 -35.16
CA GLU A 80 12.14 -22.36 -35.21
C GLU A 80 11.85 -23.78 -35.73
N GLN A 81 10.67 -24.32 -35.45
CA GLN A 81 10.24 -25.67 -35.88
C GLN A 81 9.61 -25.69 -37.28
N ALA A 82 9.35 -24.52 -37.88
CA ALA A 82 8.60 -24.39 -39.13
C ALA A 82 9.49 -24.49 -40.39
N ALA A 83 9.84 -25.72 -40.78
CA ALA A 83 10.58 -26.00 -42.02
C ALA A 83 9.80 -25.66 -43.31
N GLY A 84 8.46 -25.65 -43.27
CA GLY A 84 7.58 -25.49 -44.45
C GLY A 84 6.87 -24.14 -44.62
N LEU A 85 7.10 -23.14 -43.76
CA LEU A 85 6.44 -21.83 -43.90
C LEU A 85 7.02 -21.01 -45.05
N SER A 86 6.15 -20.35 -45.82
CA SER A 86 6.53 -19.41 -46.87
C SER A 86 7.28 -18.21 -46.30
N LYS A 87 8.02 -17.49 -47.15
CA LYS A 87 8.76 -16.27 -46.74
C LYS A 87 7.83 -15.21 -46.14
N GLU A 88 6.61 -15.11 -46.65
CA GLU A 88 5.58 -14.20 -46.14
C GLU A 88 5.08 -14.61 -44.76
N GLN A 89 4.80 -15.89 -44.55
CA GLN A 89 4.38 -16.42 -43.25
C GLN A 89 5.48 -16.23 -42.19
N LYS A 90 6.74 -16.51 -42.54
CA LYS A 90 7.89 -16.26 -41.65
C LYS A 90 8.04 -14.79 -41.28
N THR A 91 7.77 -13.89 -42.22
CA THR A 91 7.82 -12.43 -42.00
C THR A 91 6.68 -11.96 -41.11
N ALA A 92 5.46 -12.48 -41.32
CA ALA A 92 4.29 -12.21 -40.49
C ALA A 92 4.49 -12.68 -39.05
N THR A 93 5.01 -13.90 -38.84
CA THR A 93 5.32 -14.42 -37.50
C THR A 93 6.41 -13.60 -36.79
N LYS A 94 7.48 -13.20 -37.50
CA LYS A 94 8.49 -12.29 -36.93
C LYS A 94 7.90 -10.94 -36.52
N LYS A 95 6.99 -10.38 -37.32
CA LYS A 95 6.27 -9.14 -36.99
C LYS A 95 5.42 -9.31 -35.73
N ARG A 96 4.70 -10.43 -35.58
CA ARG A 96 3.93 -10.74 -34.37
C ARG A 96 4.82 -10.89 -33.12
N ILE A 97 5.95 -11.59 -33.23
CA ILE A 97 6.94 -11.71 -32.14
C ILE A 97 7.46 -10.33 -31.71
N ASN A 98 7.71 -9.43 -32.65
CA ASN A 98 8.15 -8.06 -32.33
C ASN A 98 7.06 -7.25 -31.64
N LEU A 99 5.79 -7.41 -32.03
CA LEU A 99 4.67 -6.78 -31.34
C LEU A 99 4.45 -7.33 -29.93
N LEU A 100 4.59 -8.65 -29.73
CA LEU A 100 4.56 -9.27 -28.39
C LEU A 100 5.70 -8.76 -27.51
N LYS A 101 6.91 -8.60 -28.07
CA LYS A 101 8.02 -7.95 -27.35
C LYS A 101 7.71 -6.50 -27.00
N GLY A 102 7.14 -5.76 -27.94
CA GLY A 102 6.64 -4.40 -27.75
C GLY A 102 5.67 -4.34 -26.58
N LEU A 103 4.69 -5.25 -26.54
CA LEU A 103 3.65 -5.31 -25.51
C LEU A 103 4.20 -5.64 -24.11
N PHE A 104 5.08 -6.63 -23.98
CA PHE A 104 5.51 -7.13 -22.66
C PHE A 104 6.79 -6.49 -22.11
N HIS A 105 7.67 -5.95 -22.97
CA HIS A 105 9.01 -5.51 -22.57
C HIS A 105 9.28 -4.01 -22.74
N THR A 106 8.28 -3.21 -23.17
CA THR A 106 8.44 -1.76 -23.34
C THR A 106 7.54 -0.94 -22.39
N SER A 107 7.85 0.35 -22.23
CA SER A 107 7.02 1.32 -21.50
C SER A 107 5.66 1.52 -22.17
N SER A 108 5.64 1.67 -23.50
CA SER A 108 4.43 1.81 -24.31
C SER A 108 3.55 0.57 -24.24
N GLY A 109 4.14 -0.63 -24.25
CA GLY A 109 3.44 -1.89 -24.03
C GLY A 109 2.81 -1.99 -22.63
N ASN A 110 3.53 -1.56 -21.59
CA ASN A 110 2.98 -1.48 -20.24
C ASN A 110 1.80 -0.50 -20.14
N ALA A 111 1.85 0.64 -20.85
CA ALA A 111 0.73 1.58 -20.94
C ALA A 111 -0.49 0.92 -21.59
N VAL A 112 -0.30 0.21 -22.71
CA VAL A 112 -1.35 -0.55 -23.40
C VAL A 112 -1.95 -1.64 -22.52
N LEU A 113 -1.13 -2.51 -21.93
CA LEU A 113 -1.60 -3.56 -21.01
C LEU A 113 -2.39 -2.98 -19.83
N THR A 114 -1.94 -1.85 -19.31
CA THR A 114 -2.62 -1.16 -18.22
C THR A 114 -3.98 -0.65 -18.67
N GLN A 115 -4.05 0.06 -19.80
CA GLN A 115 -5.29 0.59 -20.36
C GLN A 115 -6.29 -0.52 -20.69
N VAL A 116 -5.86 -1.62 -21.31
CA VAL A 116 -6.72 -2.77 -21.64
C VAL A 116 -7.26 -3.46 -20.38
N ARG A 117 -6.42 -3.68 -19.37
CA ARG A 117 -6.89 -4.25 -18.10
C ARG A 117 -7.92 -3.36 -17.42
N LEU A 118 -7.71 -2.05 -17.43
CA LEU A 118 -8.65 -1.09 -16.85
C LEU A 118 -9.95 -1.01 -17.62
N TRP A 119 -9.86 -1.05 -18.95
CA TRP A 119 -11.00 -1.17 -19.84
C TRP A 119 -11.80 -2.42 -19.46
N ASN A 120 -11.15 -3.58 -19.36
CA ASN A 120 -11.83 -4.82 -19.03
C ASN A 120 -12.48 -4.83 -17.65
N GLN A 121 -11.78 -4.28 -16.65
CA GLN A 121 -12.27 -4.19 -15.27
C GLN A 121 -13.53 -3.34 -15.16
N ALA A 122 -13.68 -2.33 -16.01
CA ALA A 122 -14.84 -1.45 -16.03
C ALA A 122 -15.99 -1.98 -16.89
N HIS A 123 -15.82 -3.09 -17.62
CA HIS A 123 -16.82 -3.63 -18.54
C HIS A 123 -17.45 -4.95 -18.10
N LEU A 124 -17.04 -5.56 -16.98
CA LEU A 124 -17.77 -6.68 -16.36
C LEU A 124 -17.67 -6.56 -14.84
N ILE A 125 -18.74 -6.09 -14.19
CA ILE A 125 -18.70 -5.76 -12.75
C ILE A 125 -19.83 -6.45 -11.99
N ALA A 126 -19.51 -6.92 -10.79
CA ALA A 126 -20.47 -7.11 -9.72
C ALA A 126 -20.02 -6.24 -8.54
N ALA A 127 -20.95 -5.56 -7.88
CA ALA A 127 -20.62 -4.72 -6.73
C ALA A 127 -21.72 -4.70 -5.69
N VAL A 128 -21.34 -4.52 -4.42
CA VAL A 128 -22.28 -4.40 -3.30
C VAL A 128 -21.84 -3.31 -2.32
N ARG A 129 -22.79 -2.61 -1.71
CA ARG A 129 -22.58 -1.70 -0.57
C ARG A 129 -23.79 -1.72 0.34
N ASP A 130 -23.67 -1.17 1.54
CA ASP A 130 -24.79 -1.07 2.47
C ASP A 130 -24.72 0.19 3.34
N ASN A 131 -25.77 0.42 4.13
CA ASN A 131 -25.95 1.57 5.02
C ASN A 131 -25.34 1.38 6.43
N ARG A 132 -24.53 0.34 6.70
CA ARG A 132 -24.08 0.01 8.07
C ARG A 132 -23.29 1.12 8.76
N LYS A 133 -22.68 2.05 8.00
CA LYS A 133 -21.94 3.21 8.54
C LYS A 133 -22.84 4.08 9.45
N HIS A 134 -24.15 4.01 9.25
CA HIS A 134 -25.15 4.83 9.94
C HIS A 134 -25.84 4.15 11.12
N LEU A 135 -25.51 2.88 11.40
CA LEU A 135 -26.15 2.08 12.45
C LEU A 135 -25.41 2.11 13.79
N GLY A 136 -24.43 3.00 13.97
CA GLY A 136 -23.67 3.14 15.21
C GLY A 136 -22.46 2.19 15.32
N PRO A 137 -21.98 1.86 16.54
CA PRO A 137 -20.72 1.13 16.77
C PRO A 137 -20.80 -0.38 16.45
N ALA A 138 -21.17 -0.74 15.23
CA ALA A 138 -21.15 -2.13 14.77
C ALA A 138 -19.70 -2.64 14.59
N LYS A 139 -19.45 -3.93 14.87
CA LYS A 139 -18.19 -4.61 14.46
C LYS A 139 -18.18 -4.76 12.94
N ILE A 140 -17.53 -3.82 12.26
CA ILE A 140 -17.46 -3.76 10.79
C ILE A 140 -16.56 -4.88 10.25
N ASN A 141 -17.15 -5.94 9.68
CA ASN A 141 -16.46 -6.80 8.71
C ASN A 141 -16.86 -6.36 7.30
N PHE A 142 -15.91 -5.97 6.47
CA PHE A 142 -16.19 -5.58 5.08
C PHE A 142 -16.77 -6.74 4.27
N TRP A 143 -17.51 -6.41 3.20
CA TRP A 143 -17.91 -7.41 2.21
C TRP A 143 -16.67 -8.07 1.62
N LYS A 144 -16.68 -9.40 1.60
CA LYS A 144 -15.73 -10.23 0.85
C LYS A 144 -16.44 -10.79 -0.36
N ALA A 145 -15.72 -10.97 -1.44
CA ALA A 145 -16.24 -11.52 -2.69
C ALA A 145 -15.45 -12.78 -3.06
N PHE A 146 -16.12 -13.77 -3.61
CA PHE A 146 -15.51 -14.98 -4.12
C PHE A 146 -16.24 -15.51 -5.35
N GLU A 147 -15.51 -16.18 -6.24
CA GLU A 147 -16.11 -16.94 -7.33
C GLU A 147 -16.57 -18.29 -6.77
N PRO A 148 -17.85 -18.68 -6.94
CA PRO A 148 -18.36 -19.97 -6.51
C PRO A 148 -17.71 -21.07 -7.36
N GLY A 149 -17.10 -22.03 -6.67
CA GLY A 149 -16.42 -23.15 -7.30
C GLY A 149 -15.65 -23.99 -6.27
N PRO A 150 -14.93 -25.04 -6.71
CA PRO A 150 -14.27 -25.98 -5.79
C PRO A 150 -13.24 -25.33 -4.84
N LEU A 151 -12.74 -24.15 -5.20
CA LEU A 151 -11.70 -23.42 -4.45
C LEU A 151 -12.23 -22.14 -3.78
N ASN A 152 -13.49 -21.74 -4.05
CA ASN A 152 -14.07 -20.45 -3.65
C ASN A 152 -13.04 -19.31 -3.67
N LEU A 153 -12.46 -19.07 -4.84
CA LEU A 153 -11.29 -18.20 -4.98
C LEU A 153 -11.66 -16.78 -4.51
N PRO A 154 -10.95 -16.21 -3.53
CA PRO A 154 -11.23 -14.86 -3.07
C PRO A 154 -10.93 -13.89 -4.21
N LEU A 155 -11.94 -13.10 -4.56
CA LEU A 155 -11.79 -12.05 -5.55
C LEU A 155 -11.19 -10.81 -4.90
N THR A 156 -10.10 -10.32 -5.49
CA THR A 156 -9.50 -9.05 -5.13
C THR A 156 -10.43 -7.92 -5.59
N SER A 157 -10.68 -6.94 -4.72
CA SER A 157 -11.55 -5.80 -5.07
C SER A 157 -10.97 -5.01 -6.23
N GLY A 158 -11.77 -4.79 -7.27
CA GLY A 158 -11.59 -3.66 -8.18
C GLY A 158 -12.23 -2.44 -7.52
N GLN A 159 -11.45 -1.44 -7.15
CA GLN A 159 -11.93 -0.35 -6.29
C GLN A 159 -12.79 0.72 -6.99
N TYR A 160 -13.66 0.34 -7.93
CA TYR A 160 -14.52 1.34 -8.56
C TYR A 160 -15.79 0.74 -9.16
N VAL A 161 -16.92 1.32 -8.76
CA VAL A 161 -18.10 1.43 -9.61
C VAL A 161 -18.08 2.84 -10.17
N PRO A 162 -17.89 3.05 -11.48
CA PRO A 162 -17.97 4.37 -12.06
C PRO A 162 -19.29 5.08 -11.80
N GLU A 163 -19.23 6.36 -11.39
CA GLU A 163 -20.41 7.22 -11.27
C GLU A 163 -21.19 7.26 -12.60
N SER A 164 -20.51 7.08 -13.74
CA SER A 164 -21.10 6.98 -15.07
C SER A 164 -21.94 5.72 -15.33
N TYR A 165 -21.99 4.75 -14.41
CA TYR A 165 -23.02 3.71 -14.46
C TYR A 165 -24.36 4.41 -14.21
N GLY A 166 -25.24 4.42 -15.23
CA GLY A 166 -26.48 5.19 -15.26
C GLY A 166 -27.39 5.04 -14.02
N PHE A 167 -27.25 3.97 -13.25
CA PHE A 167 -28.02 3.68 -12.02
C PHE A 167 -27.61 4.53 -10.80
N VAL A 168 -26.35 4.98 -10.73
CA VAL A 168 -25.84 5.80 -9.62
C VAL A 168 -26.05 7.29 -9.92
N ASN A 169 -25.86 7.72 -11.17
CA ASN A 169 -25.96 9.13 -11.57
C ASN A 169 -27.39 9.61 -11.91
N ASN A 170 -28.33 8.71 -12.23
CA ASN A 170 -29.73 9.11 -12.45
C ASN A 170 -30.55 9.20 -11.14
N GLY A 171 -29.94 8.98 -9.98
CA GLY A 171 -30.62 9.08 -8.67
C GLY A 171 -31.49 7.88 -8.29
N GLU A 172 -31.42 6.77 -9.04
CA GLU A 172 -32.19 5.54 -8.76
C GLU A 172 -31.69 4.83 -7.49
N LEU A 173 -30.37 4.73 -7.30
CA LEU A 173 -29.78 4.24 -6.06
C LEU A 173 -29.53 5.38 -5.07
N ARG A 174 -30.02 5.21 -3.83
CA ARG A 174 -29.87 6.20 -2.75
C ARG A 174 -28.39 6.49 -2.44
N PRO A 175 -27.99 7.77 -2.28
CA PRO A 175 -26.66 8.15 -1.81
C PRO A 175 -26.49 7.89 -0.30
N GLY A 176 -25.29 8.15 0.23
CA GLY A 176 -25.02 8.04 1.67
C GLY A 176 -24.77 6.61 2.16
N PHE A 177 -24.34 5.68 1.31
CA PHE A 177 -24.00 4.31 1.72
C PHE A 177 -22.48 4.18 1.88
N GLY A 178 -21.99 3.08 2.47
CA GLY A 178 -20.56 2.77 2.51
C GLY A 178 -19.92 2.62 1.12
N ASN A 179 -18.60 2.49 1.08
CA ASN A 179 -17.88 2.28 -0.18
C ASN A 179 -18.34 0.99 -0.88
N TRP A 180 -18.38 1.03 -2.22
CA TRP A 180 -18.63 -0.15 -3.03
C TRP A 180 -17.53 -1.20 -2.84
N ARG A 181 -17.92 -2.43 -2.54
CA ARG A 181 -17.09 -3.62 -2.79
C ARG A 181 -17.39 -4.09 -4.19
N ALA A 182 -16.58 -3.67 -5.15
CA ALA A 182 -16.67 -4.08 -6.55
C ALA A 182 -15.63 -5.14 -6.89
N VAL A 183 -16.00 -6.06 -7.76
CA VAL A 183 -15.08 -7.05 -8.34
C VAL A 183 -15.36 -7.16 -9.84
N SER A 184 -14.28 -7.36 -10.60
CA SER A 184 -14.37 -7.82 -11.98
C SER A 184 -14.12 -9.32 -11.97
N SER A 185 -15.10 -10.11 -12.37
CA SER A 185 -14.91 -11.54 -12.56
C SER A 185 -14.15 -11.80 -13.85
N HIS A 186 -13.25 -12.77 -13.86
CA HIS A 186 -12.62 -13.22 -15.11
C HIS A 186 -13.57 -14.07 -15.94
N ILE A 187 -14.63 -14.59 -15.31
CA ILE A 187 -15.60 -15.55 -15.85
C ILE A 187 -17.00 -14.90 -15.84
N GLU A 188 -17.88 -15.24 -16.78
CA GLU A 188 -19.29 -14.80 -16.78
C GLU A 188 -20.16 -15.42 -15.65
N GLY A 189 -19.53 -16.16 -14.74
CA GLY A 189 -20.18 -16.84 -13.62
C GLY A 189 -20.62 -15.89 -12.50
N GLU A 190 -21.36 -16.44 -11.54
CA GLU A 190 -21.84 -15.70 -10.39
C GLU A 190 -20.69 -15.23 -9.48
N VAL A 191 -20.89 -14.13 -8.77
CA VAL A 191 -20.03 -13.66 -7.70
C VAL A 191 -20.81 -13.73 -6.41
N VAL A 192 -20.21 -14.35 -5.39
CA VAL A 192 -20.82 -14.39 -4.07
C VAL A 192 -20.16 -13.37 -3.15
N PHE A 193 -20.97 -12.45 -2.63
CA PHE A 193 -20.57 -11.52 -1.60
C PHE A 193 -21.02 -12.01 -0.22
N THR A 194 -20.13 -11.92 0.76
CA THR A 194 -20.40 -12.30 2.15
C THR A 194 -19.92 -11.23 3.11
N THR A 195 -20.65 -11.03 4.20
CA THR A 195 -20.26 -10.15 5.30
C THR A 195 -20.86 -10.63 6.62
N LEU A 196 -20.21 -10.25 7.73
CA LEU A 196 -20.72 -10.50 9.08
C LEU A 196 -21.01 -9.17 9.76
N ILE A 197 -22.26 -8.97 10.13
CA ILE A 197 -22.77 -7.75 10.77
C ILE A 197 -23.07 -8.06 12.23
N THR A 198 -22.79 -7.12 13.13
CA THR A 198 -23.21 -7.20 14.53
C THR A 198 -23.98 -5.96 14.88
N LEU A 199 -25.26 -6.12 15.24
CA LEU A 199 -26.17 -5.03 15.61
C LEU A 199 -26.39 -5.02 17.13
N GLU A 200 -26.22 -3.85 17.74
CA GLU A 200 -26.50 -3.66 19.18
C GLU A 200 -28.00 -3.52 19.46
N LYS A 201 -28.75 -3.00 18.49
CA LYS A 201 -30.21 -2.87 18.50
C LYS A 201 -30.78 -3.38 17.18
N PRO A 202 -32.03 -3.85 17.12
CA PRO A 202 -32.69 -4.18 15.86
C PRO A 202 -32.66 -3.00 14.89
N GLY A 203 -32.52 -3.29 13.59
CA GLY A 203 -32.50 -2.25 12.56
C GLY A 203 -32.47 -2.79 11.14
N ASP A 204 -32.75 -1.90 10.19
CA ASP A 204 -32.82 -2.24 8.77
C ASP A 204 -31.48 -2.01 8.07
N ILE A 205 -30.93 -3.10 7.53
CA ILE A 205 -29.79 -3.07 6.62
C ILE A 205 -30.32 -2.94 5.21
N ILE A 206 -30.01 -1.81 4.57
CA ILE A 206 -30.25 -1.66 3.13
C ILE A 206 -28.95 -2.03 2.43
N VAL A 207 -29.02 -3.01 1.54
CA VAL A 207 -27.91 -3.38 0.65
C VAL A 207 -28.25 -2.89 -0.76
N GLN A 208 -27.32 -2.20 -1.39
CA GLN A 208 -27.40 -1.87 -2.82
C GLN A 208 -26.37 -2.69 -3.59
N GLY A 209 -26.78 -3.22 -4.74
CA GLY A 209 -25.94 -4.05 -5.60
C GLY A 209 -25.95 -3.59 -7.05
N ILE A 210 -24.88 -3.89 -7.76
CA ILE A 210 -24.73 -3.74 -9.21
C ILE A 210 -24.40 -5.11 -9.78
N GLY A 211 -25.13 -5.49 -10.82
CA GLY A 211 -25.19 -6.86 -11.31
C GLY A 211 -26.63 -7.35 -11.34
N THR A 212 -26.81 -8.52 -11.95
CA THR A 212 -28.07 -9.24 -11.93
C THR A 212 -28.16 -10.00 -10.61
N PHE A 213 -29.20 -9.70 -9.83
CA PHE A 213 -29.45 -10.40 -8.56
C PHE A 213 -29.78 -11.87 -8.83
N VAL A 214 -29.18 -12.78 -8.05
CA VAL A 214 -29.47 -14.22 -8.13
C VAL A 214 -30.19 -14.68 -6.86
N GLU A 215 -29.54 -14.58 -5.71
CA GLU A 215 -30.09 -15.00 -4.41
C GLU A 215 -29.47 -14.22 -3.25
N SER A 216 -30.12 -14.24 -2.09
CA SER A 216 -29.58 -13.71 -0.84
C SER A 216 -29.86 -14.62 0.35
N GLN A 217 -29.03 -14.51 1.38
CA GLN A 217 -29.32 -15.03 2.72
C GLN A 217 -29.20 -13.89 3.73
N PRO A 218 -30.27 -13.55 4.47
CA PRO A 218 -31.61 -14.15 4.39
C PRO A 218 -32.28 -13.89 3.03
N GLU A 219 -33.25 -14.74 2.69
CA GLU A 219 -33.98 -14.66 1.42
C GLU A 219 -34.90 -13.43 1.44
N VAL A 220 -34.63 -12.48 0.55
CA VAL A 220 -35.34 -11.20 0.47
C VAL A 220 -35.53 -10.83 -1.00
N SER A 221 -36.73 -10.37 -1.36
CA SER A 221 -37.00 -9.92 -2.73
C SER A 221 -36.30 -8.59 -3.03
N PRO A 222 -35.57 -8.47 -4.15
CA PRO A 222 -34.90 -7.22 -4.52
C PRO A 222 -35.86 -6.21 -5.12
N SER A 223 -35.63 -4.93 -4.81
CA SER A 223 -36.07 -3.83 -5.69
C SER A 223 -35.09 -3.74 -6.86
N LEU A 224 -35.57 -3.88 -8.09
CA LEU A 224 -34.74 -3.94 -9.30
C LEU A 224 -34.67 -2.58 -10.00
N PHE A 225 -33.53 -2.30 -10.62
CA PHE A 225 -33.27 -1.07 -11.36
C PHE A 225 -32.74 -1.39 -12.76
N CYS A 226 -33.50 -0.96 -13.78
CA CYS A 226 -33.26 -1.29 -15.19
C CYS A 226 -32.91 -0.07 -16.06
N GLY A 227 -33.00 1.15 -15.53
CA GLY A 227 -32.73 2.40 -16.24
C GLY A 227 -33.98 2.91 -16.98
N LYS A 228 -33.82 3.68 -18.06
CA LYS A 228 -34.92 4.29 -18.84
C LYS A 228 -35.77 3.29 -19.67
N THR A 229 -35.66 1.98 -19.43
CA THR A 229 -36.46 0.95 -20.11
C THR A 229 -37.84 0.82 -19.48
N ILE A 230 -38.85 0.50 -20.32
CA ILE A 230 -40.27 0.54 -19.95
C ILE A 230 -40.71 -0.65 -19.06
N THR A 231 -40.00 -1.78 -19.10
CA THR A 231 -40.29 -2.98 -18.29
C THR A 231 -39.03 -3.54 -17.62
N CYS A 232 -39.07 -3.72 -16.30
CA CYS A 232 -37.93 -4.14 -15.48
C CYS A 232 -38.14 -5.59 -14.96
N SER A 233 -37.23 -6.49 -15.31
CA SER A 233 -37.18 -7.90 -14.91
C SER A 233 -35.81 -8.23 -14.31
N VAL A 234 -35.66 -9.38 -13.66
CA VAL A 234 -34.37 -9.80 -13.08
C VAL A 234 -33.28 -9.87 -14.15
N GLU A 235 -33.62 -10.37 -15.35
CA GLU A 235 -32.69 -10.60 -16.46
C GLU A 235 -32.16 -9.30 -17.08
N ASN A 236 -32.96 -8.24 -17.10
CA ASN A 236 -32.56 -6.94 -17.64
C ASN A 236 -32.18 -5.90 -16.56
N ALA A 237 -32.38 -6.24 -15.28
CA ALA A 237 -31.92 -5.45 -14.16
C ALA A 237 -30.39 -5.47 -14.08
N ARG A 238 -29.82 -4.29 -13.85
CA ARG A 238 -28.37 -4.10 -13.75
C ARG A 238 -27.95 -3.53 -12.40
N ALA A 239 -28.92 -3.16 -11.58
CA ALA A 239 -28.73 -2.86 -10.17
C ALA A 239 -29.95 -3.32 -9.36
N PHE A 240 -29.76 -3.45 -8.06
CA PHE A 240 -30.81 -3.86 -7.14
C PHE A 240 -30.60 -3.24 -5.74
N ALA A 241 -31.66 -3.23 -4.94
CA ALA A 241 -31.60 -2.93 -3.52
C ALA A 241 -32.40 -3.96 -2.71
N LEU A 242 -31.87 -4.34 -1.56
CA LEU A 242 -32.48 -5.25 -0.59
C LEU A 242 -32.64 -4.51 0.74
N THR A 243 -33.80 -4.64 1.36
CA THR A 243 -34.04 -4.15 2.73
C THR A 243 -34.16 -5.36 3.64
N ILE A 244 -33.21 -5.52 4.57
CA ILE A 244 -33.10 -6.67 5.46
C ILE A 244 -33.28 -6.19 6.90
N SER A 245 -34.42 -6.50 7.50
CA SER A 245 -34.68 -6.22 8.92
C SER A 245 -34.01 -7.28 9.78
N LEU A 246 -33.09 -6.86 10.65
CA LEU A 246 -32.31 -7.76 11.50
C LEU A 246 -32.53 -7.44 12.98
N PRO A 247 -32.70 -8.44 13.86
CA PRO A 247 -32.71 -8.22 15.30
C PRO A 247 -31.30 -7.86 15.82
N SER A 248 -31.20 -7.44 17.08
CA SER A 248 -29.89 -7.29 17.73
C SER A 248 -29.15 -8.63 17.77
N GLY A 249 -27.86 -8.65 17.47
CA GLY A 249 -27.06 -9.87 17.43
C GLY A 249 -26.08 -9.91 16.26
N LYS A 250 -25.49 -11.08 16.04
CA LYS A 250 -24.57 -11.33 14.91
C LYS A 250 -25.32 -11.99 13.76
N HIS A 251 -25.15 -11.45 12.57
CA HIS A 251 -25.80 -11.90 11.36
C HIS A 251 -24.78 -12.11 10.26
N HIS A 252 -24.95 -13.18 9.50
CA HIS A 252 -24.14 -13.46 8.32
C HIS A 252 -25.01 -13.19 7.10
N LEU A 253 -24.59 -12.24 6.27
CA LEU A 253 -25.28 -11.94 5.02
C LEU A 253 -24.48 -12.52 3.86
N LYS A 254 -25.18 -13.17 2.95
CA LYS A 254 -24.65 -13.71 1.70
C LYS A 254 -25.51 -13.20 0.55
N MET A 255 -24.91 -12.90 -0.59
CA MET A 255 -25.63 -12.59 -1.82
C MET A 255 -24.86 -13.08 -3.02
N SER A 256 -25.57 -13.66 -3.98
CA SER A 256 -25.04 -14.11 -5.25
C SER A 256 -25.49 -13.11 -6.32
N VAL A 257 -24.54 -12.63 -7.10
CA VAL A 257 -24.74 -11.57 -8.09
C VAL A 257 -24.01 -11.95 -9.36
N LYS A 258 -24.71 -12.01 -10.48
CA LYS A 258 -24.07 -12.21 -11.78
C LYS A 258 -23.51 -10.86 -12.27
N PRO A 259 -22.22 -10.78 -12.64
CA PRO A 259 -21.64 -9.56 -13.17
C PRO A 259 -22.38 -9.07 -14.42
N VAL A 260 -22.53 -7.76 -14.55
CA VAL A 260 -23.17 -7.14 -15.74
C VAL A 260 -22.17 -6.31 -16.50
N SER A 261 -22.29 -6.34 -17.83
CA SER A 261 -21.44 -5.54 -18.70
C SER A 261 -21.76 -4.06 -18.59
N ALA A 262 -20.76 -3.19 -18.57
CA ALA A 262 -20.96 -1.75 -18.65
C ALA A 262 -21.06 -1.33 -20.12
N ARG A 263 -22.27 -1.01 -20.60
CA ARG A 263 -22.40 -0.39 -21.93
C ARG A 263 -21.87 1.05 -21.91
N GLN A 264 -20.55 1.21 -22.01
CA GLN A 264 -19.88 2.51 -22.05
C GLN A 264 -18.90 2.56 -23.22
N ASN A 265 -19.16 3.47 -24.16
CA ASN A 265 -18.27 3.69 -25.30
C ASN A 265 -16.96 4.39 -24.89
N THR A 266 -16.92 5.02 -23.72
CA THR A 266 -15.75 5.72 -23.20
C THR A 266 -15.70 5.63 -21.69
N ILE A 267 -14.52 5.39 -21.12
CA ILE A 267 -14.28 5.51 -19.69
C ILE A 267 -13.42 6.75 -19.45
N PRO A 268 -13.86 7.73 -18.62
CA PRO A 268 -13.07 8.91 -18.31
C PRO A 268 -11.65 8.50 -17.88
N GLY A 269 -10.59 9.15 -18.33
CA GLY A 269 -9.22 8.80 -17.92
C GLY A 269 -8.64 7.51 -18.53
N LEU A 270 -9.36 6.82 -19.42
CA LEU A 270 -8.78 5.81 -20.32
C LEU A 270 -8.61 6.32 -21.74
N ASN A 271 -7.51 5.92 -22.36
CA ASN A 271 -7.22 6.19 -23.77
C ASN A 271 -8.05 5.30 -24.70
N ILE A 272 -8.52 4.14 -24.23
CA ILE A 272 -9.34 3.25 -25.04
C ILE A 272 -10.77 3.79 -25.10
N SER A 273 -11.31 3.88 -26.31
CA SER A 273 -12.72 4.15 -26.58
C SER A 273 -13.27 3.18 -27.62
N LYS A 274 -14.57 2.89 -27.54
CA LYS A 274 -15.31 2.07 -28.48
C LYS A 274 -16.27 2.96 -29.28
N SER A 275 -16.24 2.86 -30.60
CA SER A 275 -17.24 3.47 -31.51
C SER A 275 -17.54 2.49 -32.63
N ASN A 276 -18.82 2.20 -32.89
CA ASN A 276 -19.27 1.27 -33.94
C ASN A 276 -18.48 -0.08 -33.93
N ASN A 277 -18.36 -0.71 -32.76
CA ASN A 277 -17.57 -1.94 -32.53
C ASN A 277 -16.07 -1.87 -32.86
N THR A 278 -15.53 -0.68 -33.11
CA THR A 278 -14.11 -0.44 -33.32
C THR A 278 -13.50 0.18 -32.06
N TYR A 279 -12.37 -0.38 -31.62
CA TYR A 279 -11.62 0.12 -30.46
C TYR A 279 -10.53 1.07 -30.95
N THR A 280 -10.54 2.29 -30.44
CA THR A 280 -9.60 3.33 -30.83
C THR A 280 -8.84 3.85 -29.62
N TRP A 281 -7.60 4.27 -29.86
CA TRP A 281 -6.78 4.95 -28.86
C TRP A 281 -6.99 6.46 -28.99
N LYS A 282 -7.85 7.01 -28.15
CA LYS A 282 -8.16 8.42 -28.08
C LYS A 282 -7.17 9.16 -27.18
N LYS A 283 -6.83 10.38 -27.56
CA LYS A 283 -6.19 11.33 -26.65
C LYS A 283 -7.17 11.68 -25.54
N LEU A 284 -6.73 11.54 -24.29
CA LEU A 284 -7.50 12.03 -23.15
C LEU A 284 -7.66 13.55 -23.25
N HIS A 285 -8.80 14.01 -23.76
CA HIS A 285 -9.19 15.39 -23.62
C HIS A 285 -9.46 15.61 -22.14
N ARG A 286 -8.72 16.54 -21.53
CA ARG A 286 -9.07 17.11 -20.23
C ARG A 286 -10.52 17.59 -20.38
N SER A 287 -11.43 17.01 -19.62
CA SER A 287 -12.81 17.47 -19.57
C SER A 287 -12.77 18.99 -19.37
N GLY A 288 -13.54 19.73 -20.17
CA GLY A 288 -13.68 21.17 -20.03
C GLY A 288 -14.04 21.57 -18.59
N PRO A 289 -13.85 22.84 -18.22
CA PRO A 289 -13.87 23.27 -16.83
C PRO A 289 -15.16 22.83 -16.16
N VAL A 290 -15.04 21.92 -15.18
CA VAL A 290 -16.06 21.78 -14.14
C VAL A 290 -16.25 23.18 -13.56
N GLN A 291 -17.50 23.61 -13.43
CA GLN A 291 -17.90 24.91 -12.89
C GLN A 291 -16.91 25.37 -11.82
N GLN A 292 -16.16 26.43 -12.13
CA GLN A 292 -14.99 26.87 -11.37
C GLN A 292 -15.43 27.44 -10.02
N LYS A 293 -15.70 26.58 -9.04
CA LYS A 293 -15.83 27.01 -7.65
C LYS A 293 -14.44 27.35 -7.14
N SER A 294 -14.26 28.61 -6.75
CA SER A 294 -13.04 29.11 -6.15
C SER A 294 -13.04 28.79 -4.66
N PHE A 295 -12.09 27.98 -4.22
CA PHE A 295 -11.87 27.66 -2.82
C PHE A 295 -10.38 27.69 -2.52
N THR A 296 -10.01 28.09 -1.32
CA THR A 296 -8.65 27.99 -0.81
C THR A 296 -8.46 26.70 -0.02
N ILE A 297 -7.23 26.20 0.00
CA ILE A 297 -6.83 25.11 0.90
C ILE A 297 -5.84 25.69 1.89
N SER A 298 -6.10 25.55 3.19
CA SER A 298 -5.26 26.09 4.27
C SER A 298 -4.78 24.98 5.22
N SER A 299 -3.71 25.25 5.96
CA SER A 299 -3.28 24.43 7.09
C SER A 299 -4.20 24.65 8.30
N SER A 300 -4.03 23.83 9.34
CA SER A 300 -4.80 23.94 10.58
C SER A 300 -4.57 25.24 11.34
N ASP A 301 -3.43 25.87 11.11
CA ASP A 301 -3.00 27.17 11.64
C ASP A 301 -3.22 28.34 10.64
N GLY A 302 -3.95 28.11 9.54
CA GLY A 302 -4.44 29.18 8.67
C GLY A 302 -3.48 29.62 7.55
N ILE A 303 -2.33 28.97 7.38
CA ILE A 303 -1.43 29.25 6.25
C ILE A 303 -2.05 28.71 4.97
N GLU A 304 -2.13 29.55 3.94
CA GLU A 304 -2.63 29.15 2.63
C GLU A 304 -1.66 28.16 1.96
N LEU A 305 -2.17 26.98 1.64
CA LEU A 305 -1.44 25.89 0.97
C LEU A 305 -1.70 25.88 -0.53
N ALA A 306 -2.94 26.21 -0.94
CA ALA A 306 -3.29 26.40 -2.33
C ALA A 306 -4.26 27.59 -2.49
N THR A 307 -4.02 28.38 -3.53
CA THR A 307 -4.79 29.58 -3.87
C THR A 307 -6.22 29.24 -4.26
N ALA A 308 -7.07 30.27 -4.41
CA ALA A 308 -8.43 30.12 -4.93
C ALA A 308 -8.48 29.39 -6.28
N SER A 309 -7.45 29.55 -7.12
CA SER A 309 -7.26 28.85 -8.41
C SER A 309 -6.69 27.42 -8.25
N SER A 310 -6.54 26.95 -7.01
CA SER A 310 -6.01 25.65 -6.59
C SER A 310 -4.57 25.41 -7.04
N VAL A 311 -3.76 26.48 -7.10
CA VAL A 311 -2.31 26.41 -7.36
C VAL A 311 -1.59 26.37 -6.01
N PRO A 312 -0.62 25.45 -5.80
CA PRO A 312 0.18 25.43 -4.56
C PRO A 312 0.90 26.76 -4.30
N THR A 313 0.91 27.21 -3.06
CA THR A 313 1.65 28.40 -2.64
C THR A 313 3.15 28.12 -2.54
N ALA A 314 3.98 29.19 -2.50
CA ALA A 314 5.43 29.07 -2.29
C ALA A 314 5.77 28.30 -1.00
N PHE A 315 4.99 28.52 0.07
CA PHE A 315 5.12 27.77 1.32
C PHE A 315 4.88 26.27 1.10
N ALA A 316 3.82 25.89 0.38
CA ALA A 316 3.52 24.49 0.10
C ALA A 316 4.58 23.82 -0.78
N GLN A 317 5.17 24.55 -1.73
CA GLN A 317 6.29 24.09 -2.54
C GLN A 317 7.54 23.83 -1.68
N ALA A 318 7.97 24.82 -0.89
CA ALA A 318 9.13 24.70 -0.01
C ALA A 318 8.96 23.60 1.06
N SER A 319 7.73 23.41 1.55
CA SER A 319 7.40 22.44 2.60
C SER A 319 7.08 21.04 2.06
N GLY A 320 7.28 20.79 0.76
CA GLY A 320 7.15 19.46 0.16
C GLY A 320 5.71 18.94 0.02
N LEU A 321 4.72 19.84 0.01
CA LEU A 321 3.29 19.49 -0.07
C LEU A 321 2.74 19.41 -1.49
N VAL A 322 3.55 19.71 -2.52
CA VAL A 322 3.13 19.61 -3.93
C VAL A 322 2.62 18.22 -4.31
N PRO A 323 3.23 17.09 -3.88
CA PRO A 323 2.68 15.75 -4.11
C PRO A 323 1.30 15.51 -3.47
N LEU A 324 0.95 16.25 -2.42
CA LEU A 324 -0.37 16.20 -1.79
C LEU A 324 -1.40 17.04 -2.57
N LEU A 325 -1.04 18.29 -2.83
CA LEU A 325 -1.95 19.28 -3.40
C LEU A 325 -2.13 19.12 -4.91
N GLY A 326 -1.11 18.60 -5.59
CA GLY A 326 -1.03 18.55 -7.04
C GLY A 326 -0.54 19.85 -7.64
N VAL A 327 -0.43 19.88 -8.97
CA VAL A 327 0.05 21.06 -9.73
C VAL A 327 -1.10 21.93 -10.28
N GLY A 328 -2.31 21.78 -9.73
CA GLY A 328 -3.51 22.50 -10.14
C GLY A 328 -4.75 21.63 -10.23
N ARG A 329 -5.87 22.24 -10.61
CA ARG A 329 -7.20 21.60 -10.74
C ARG A 329 -7.24 20.46 -11.78
N GLN A 330 -6.31 20.46 -12.72
CA GLN A 330 -6.15 19.43 -13.75
C GLN A 330 -5.50 18.14 -13.24
N ASP A 331 -4.92 18.16 -12.03
CA ASP A 331 -4.26 16.99 -11.46
C ASP A 331 -5.29 16.05 -10.79
N THR A 332 -5.89 15.18 -11.59
CA THR A 332 -7.04 14.34 -11.24
C THR A 332 -6.84 13.48 -9.98
N TYR A 333 -5.59 13.16 -9.63
CA TYR A 333 -5.25 12.25 -8.51
C TYR A 333 -4.82 12.98 -7.24
N ALA A 334 -4.57 14.27 -7.33
CA ALA A 334 -4.13 15.10 -6.22
C ALA A 334 -5.28 15.91 -5.63
N LEU A 335 -5.10 16.44 -4.42
CA LEU A 335 -6.18 17.03 -3.62
C LEU A 335 -6.91 18.14 -4.37
N SER A 336 -6.17 19.08 -4.98
CA SER A 336 -6.75 20.22 -5.71
C SER A 336 -7.63 19.76 -6.87
N GLY A 337 -7.17 18.79 -7.65
CA GLY A 337 -7.94 18.27 -8.78
C GLY A 337 -9.13 17.43 -8.34
N ILE A 338 -9.02 16.66 -7.26
CA ILE A 338 -10.17 15.93 -6.67
C ILE A 338 -11.25 16.92 -6.23
N LEU A 339 -10.89 17.95 -5.47
CA LEU A 339 -11.85 18.94 -4.98
C LEU A 339 -12.49 19.73 -6.13
N ALA A 340 -11.72 20.17 -7.12
CA ALA A 340 -12.22 20.98 -8.23
C ALA A 340 -13.31 20.29 -9.08
N ARG A 341 -13.33 18.95 -9.10
CA ARG A 341 -14.34 18.16 -9.81
C ARG A 341 -15.41 17.54 -8.91
N SER A 342 -15.31 17.76 -7.60
CA SER A 342 -16.24 17.24 -6.58
C SER A 342 -17.52 18.08 -6.51
N ARG A 343 -18.59 17.51 -5.96
CA ARG A 343 -19.80 18.27 -5.64
C ARG A 343 -19.63 18.88 -4.25
N LEU A 344 -19.24 20.15 -4.24
CA LEU A 344 -19.02 20.94 -3.03
C LEU A 344 -20.22 21.89 -2.77
N PRO A 345 -20.47 22.33 -1.52
CA PRO A 345 -21.45 23.37 -1.21
C PRO A 345 -21.24 24.65 -2.03
N SER A 346 -22.30 25.42 -2.30
CA SER A 346 -22.22 26.66 -3.11
C SER A 346 -21.52 27.81 -2.40
N ASP A 347 -21.60 27.83 -1.08
CA ASP A 347 -20.99 28.79 -0.17
C ASP A 347 -19.58 28.38 0.28
N LEU A 348 -19.04 27.26 -0.22
CA LEU A 348 -17.70 26.80 0.12
C LEU A 348 -16.63 27.81 -0.34
N THR A 349 -15.88 28.36 0.61
CA THR A 349 -14.78 29.29 0.35
C THR A 349 -13.43 28.76 0.81
N ASN A 350 -13.38 28.01 1.92
CA ASN A 350 -12.13 27.51 2.50
C ASN A 350 -12.24 26.07 3.00
N ILE A 351 -11.19 25.30 2.75
CA ILE A 351 -10.97 23.96 3.27
C ILE A 351 -9.69 23.98 4.10
N ALA A 352 -9.79 23.71 5.41
CA ALA A 352 -8.63 23.60 6.28
C ALA A 352 -8.23 22.12 6.47
N LEU A 353 -6.95 21.84 6.28
CA LEU A 353 -6.35 20.53 6.53
C LEU A 353 -5.88 20.42 7.98
N THR A 354 -5.60 19.20 8.43
CA THR A 354 -5.01 18.91 9.74
C THR A 354 -3.51 19.21 9.83
N ILE A 355 -2.88 19.54 8.71
CA ILE A 355 -1.46 19.88 8.61
C ILE A 355 -1.15 21.07 9.52
N ASP A 356 -0.12 20.94 10.34
CA ASP A 356 0.47 22.04 11.11
C ASP A 356 1.62 22.62 10.30
N SER A 357 1.53 23.90 9.91
CA SER A 357 2.47 24.49 8.95
C SER A 357 3.91 24.47 9.47
N ARG A 358 4.13 24.78 10.76
CA ARG A 358 5.46 24.81 11.38
C ARG A 358 6.06 23.42 11.44
N LEU A 359 5.27 22.42 11.87
CA LEU A 359 5.74 21.05 11.96
C LEU A 359 6.02 20.44 10.58
N GLN A 360 5.19 20.73 9.59
CA GLN A 360 5.39 20.28 8.20
C GLN A 360 6.68 20.85 7.61
N ALA A 361 6.88 22.17 7.70
CA ALA A 361 8.08 22.82 7.18
C ALA A 361 9.34 22.26 7.85
N ARG A 362 9.33 22.12 9.18
CA ARG A 362 10.45 21.55 9.93
C ARG A 362 10.73 20.09 9.54
N ALA A 363 9.69 19.27 9.41
CA ALA A 363 9.83 17.87 9.02
C ALA A 363 10.46 17.72 7.62
N GLN A 364 10.03 18.54 6.65
CA GLN A 364 10.58 18.51 5.30
C GLN A 364 12.04 18.98 5.26
N GLN A 365 12.34 20.11 5.90
CA GLN A 365 13.68 20.67 5.99
C GLN A 365 14.68 19.67 6.59
N VAL A 366 14.37 19.15 7.79
CA VAL A 366 15.27 18.22 8.50
C VAL A 366 15.48 16.93 7.70
N LEU A 367 14.43 16.41 7.05
CA LEU A 367 14.55 15.22 6.22
C LEU A 367 15.57 15.43 5.09
N GLN A 368 15.51 16.56 4.38
CA GLN A 368 16.46 16.87 3.29
C GLN A 368 17.88 17.12 3.81
N GLU A 369 18.03 17.96 4.83
CA GLU A 369 19.33 18.29 5.43
C GLU A 369 20.06 17.05 5.95
N LYS A 370 19.39 16.22 6.74
CA LYS A 370 20.00 15.00 7.30
C LYS A 370 20.34 13.99 6.20
N LEU A 371 19.50 13.83 5.18
CA LEU A 371 19.81 12.92 4.08
C LEU A 371 21.02 13.39 3.28
N SER A 372 21.15 14.69 2.99
CA SER A 372 22.36 15.23 2.34
C SER A 372 23.62 15.04 3.19
N THR A 373 23.48 15.11 4.52
CA THR A 373 24.58 14.88 5.48
C THR A 373 24.97 13.40 5.54
N PHE A 374 24.00 12.50 5.59
CA PHE A 374 24.24 11.06 5.70
C PHE A 374 24.73 10.46 4.38
N PHE A 375 24.19 10.95 3.27
CA PHE A 375 24.42 10.44 1.93
C PHE A 375 24.71 11.60 0.96
N PRO A 376 25.93 12.18 1.02
CA PRO A 376 26.29 13.27 0.11
C PRO A 376 26.21 12.84 -1.35
N ALA A 377 25.51 13.62 -2.18
CA ALA A 377 25.23 13.28 -3.58
C ALA A 377 26.49 12.98 -4.40
N SER A 378 27.60 13.67 -4.12
CA SER A 378 28.89 13.48 -4.80
C SER A 378 29.52 12.10 -4.58
N ARG A 379 29.03 11.31 -3.62
CA ARG A 379 29.58 9.99 -3.24
C ARG A 379 28.51 8.90 -3.11
N ASP A 380 27.23 9.23 -3.15
CA ASP A 380 26.13 8.27 -3.02
C ASP A 380 25.57 7.84 -4.38
N LYS A 381 25.88 6.60 -4.77
CA LYS A 381 25.32 5.98 -5.98
C LYS A 381 23.80 5.75 -5.94
N TYR A 382 23.16 5.90 -4.78
CA TYR A 382 21.72 5.72 -4.60
C TYR A 382 20.94 7.04 -4.60
N THR A 383 21.60 8.19 -4.80
CA THR A 383 21.00 9.53 -4.73
C THR A 383 19.67 9.61 -5.50
N ASP A 384 19.64 9.12 -6.74
CA ASP A 384 18.47 9.27 -7.64
C ASP A 384 17.33 8.27 -7.38
N ILE A 385 17.54 7.29 -6.49
CA ILE A 385 16.55 6.24 -6.19
C ILE A 385 16.22 6.12 -4.70
N ARG A 386 16.91 6.88 -3.85
CA ARG A 386 16.68 6.95 -2.42
C ARG A 386 15.33 7.61 -2.17
N LYS A 387 14.51 6.96 -1.35
CA LYS A 387 13.20 7.45 -0.94
C LYS A 387 13.24 7.68 0.55
N GLY A 388 12.69 8.81 0.99
CA GLY A 388 12.56 9.16 2.39
C GLY A 388 11.15 9.67 2.67
N ALA A 389 10.67 9.41 3.88
CA ALA A 389 9.38 9.92 4.35
C ALA A 389 9.38 10.08 5.85
N VAL A 390 8.75 11.14 6.34
CA VAL A 390 8.41 11.33 7.75
C VAL A 390 6.94 11.70 7.82
N ILE A 391 6.19 11.02 8.67
CA ILE A 391 4.82 11.38 8.97
C ILE A 391 4.64 11.55 10.47
N ILE A 392 3.84 12.54 10.86
CA ILE A 392 3.50 12.84 12.24
C ILE A 392 1.98 12.97 12.34
N LEU A 393 1.40 12.27 13.30
CA LEU A 393 -0.02 12.26 13.62
C LEU A 393 -0.22 12.83 15.02
N ASP A 394 -1.36 13.45 15.25
CA ASP A 394 -1.93 13.53 16.59
C ASP A 394 -2.42 12.13 16.98
N ALA A 395 -1.82 11.54 18.01
CA ALA A 395 -2.14 10.19 18.46
C ALA A 395 -3.56 10.07 19.03
N ASP A 396 -4.10 11.15 19.59
CA ASP A 396 -5.39 11.17 20.28
C ASP A 396 -6.57 11.32 19.33
N THR A 397 -6.36 11.90 18.15
CA THR A 397 -7.42 12.12 17.16
C THR A 397 -7.21 11.35 15.86
N GLY A 398 -5.96 11.11 15.45
CA GLY A 398 -5.60 10.60 14.13
C GLY A 398 -5.35 11.70 13.08
N ALA A 399 -5.36 12.97 13.47
CA ALA A 399 -5.06 14.08 12.55
C ALA A 399 -3.64 13.94 11.97
N ILE A 400 -3.49 14.07 10.65
CA ILE A 400 -2.18 14.12 9.99
C ILE A 400 -1.61 15.53 10.14
N LEU A 401 -0.63 15.70 11.03
CA LEU A 401 -0.01 16.99 11.33
C LEU A 401 1.13 17.32 10.36
N ALA A 402 1.87 16.32 9.90
CA ALA A 402 2.92 16.49 8.89
C ALA A 402 3.11 15.21 8.05
N ALA A 403 3.43 15.40 6.77
CA ALA A 403 3.68 14.38 5.77
C ALA A 403 4.82 14.83 4.83
N ALA A 404 6.06 14.71 5.30
CA ALA A 404 7.26 15.06 4.56
C ALA A 404 7.77 13.88 3.71
N GLY A 405 8.42 14.17 2.58
CA GLY A 405 8.86 13.17 1.63
C GLY A 405 10.05 13.60 0.76
N THR A 406 10.74 12.62 0.19
CA THR A 406 11.77 12.84 -0.83
C THR A 406 11.84 11.63 -1.78
N PRO A 407 12.11 11.83 -3.09
CA PRO A 407 12.36 13.11 -3.76
C PRO A 407 11.11 14.01 -3.83
N ILE A 408 11.33 15.33 -3.93
CA ILE A 408 10.31 16.32 -4.28
C ILE A 408 10.68 16.96 -5.63
N PRO A 409 9.72 17.51 -6.39
CA PRO A 409 10.04 18.28 -7.58
C PRO A 409 10.92 19.49 -7.22
N PRO A 410 11.89 19.87 -8.07
CA PRO A 410 12.61 21.12 -7.88
C PRO A 410 11.64 22.32 -7.79
N PRO A 411 12.00 23.38 -7.03
CA PRO A 411 11.25 24.63 -7.05
C PRO A 411 11.08 25.14 -8.49
N ASP A 412 9.96 25.82 -8.75
CA ASP A 412 9.64 26.45 -10.04
C ASP A 412 9.60 25.51 -11.27
N THR A 413 9.62 24.19 -11.05
CA THR A 413 9.49 23.23 -12.15
C THR A 413 8.13 23.37 -12.83
N HIS A 414 8.12 23.49 -14.16
CA HIS A 414 6.88 23.61 -14.91
C HIS A 414 6.01 22.34 -14.73
N PRO A 415 4.69 22.47 -14.52
CA PRO A 415 3.79 21.32 -14.34
C PRO A 415 3.90 20.25 -15.45
N TRP A 416 4.13 20.67 -16.70
CA TRP A 416 4.34 19.74 -17.81
C TRP A 416 5.60 18.90 -17.66
N ASP A 417 6.69 19.44 -17.13
CA ASP A 417 7.94 18.70 -16.93
C ASP A 417 7.77 17.67 -15.82
N ILE A 418 7.07 18.05 -14.74
CA ILE A 418 6.71 17.14 -13.65
C ILE A 418 5.89 15.96 -14.19
N VAL A 419 4.84 16.23 -14.95
CA VAL A 419 3.95 15.20 -15.52
C VAL A 419 4.70 14.32 -16.52
N SER A 420 5.52 14.93 -17.38
CA SER A 420 6.32 14.19 -18.38
C SER A 420 7.34 13.29 -17.71
N PHE A 421 8.08 13.81 -16.73
CA PHE A 421 9.02 13.02 -15.94
C PHE A 421 8.34 11.88 -15.19
N ALA A 422 7.19 12.14 -14.56
CA ALA A 422 6.41 11.12 -13.86
C ALA A 422 5.95 9.98 -14.79
N ARG A 423 5.60 10.29 -16.04
CA ARG A 423 5.24 9.30 -17.06
C ARG A 423 6.44 8.50 -17.55
N THR A 424 7.57 9.17 -17.78
CA THR A 424 8.81 8.53 -18.29
C THR A 424 9.51 7.69 -17.22
N TYR A 425 9.51 8.16 -15.96
CA TYR A 425 10.20 7.52 -14.83
C TYR A 425 9.27 7.26 -13.64
N PRO A 426 8.26 6.38 -13.77
CA PRO A 426 7.23 6.18 -12.75
C PRO A 426 7.78 5.73 -11.39
N LEU A 427 8.87 4.96 -11.37
CA LEU A 427 9.53 4.52 -10.13
C LEU A 427 10.28 5.64 -9.40
N LYS A 428 10.70 6.68 -10.15
CA LYS A 428 11.38 7.88 -9.65
C LYS A 428 10.44 9.08 -9.50
N ASN A 429 9.15 8.89 -9.74
CA ASN A 429 8.17 9.98 -9.75
C ASN A 429 8.20 10.77 -8.42
N PRO A 430 8.55 12.08 -8.45
CA PRO A 430 8.60 12.94 -7.28
C PRO A 430 7.22 13.38 -6.79
N MET A 431 6.16 13.16 -7.58
CA MET A 431 4.76 13.43 -7.20
C MET A 431 4.13 12.30 -6.38
N VAL A 432 4.88 11.26 -6.03
CA VAL A 432 4.37 10.21 -5.14
C VAL A 432 4.59 10.63 -3.69
N LEU A 433 3.50 10.86 -2.97
CA LEU A 433 3.54 11.16 -1.53
C LEU A 433 3.98 9.94 -0.70
N ARG A 434 5.29 9.82 -0.47
CA ARG A 434 5.93 8.65 0.14
C ARG A 434 5.48 8.34 1.58
N ALA A 435 4.84 9.31 2.26
CA ALA A 435 4.25 9.11 3.58
C ALA A 435 3.15 8.03 3.59
N TRP A 436 2.40 7.87 2.49
CA TRP A 436 1.34 6.85 2.41
C TRP A 436 1.05 6.26 1.03
N LYS A 437 1.87 6.56 0.02
CA LYS A 437 1.81 6.01 -1.34
C LYS A 437 3.16 5.40 -1.76
N GLY A 438 3.14 4.68 -2.87
CA GLY A 438 4.37 4.23 -3.53
C GLY A 438 5.05 3.06 -2.85
N LEU A 439 4.27 2.09 -2.33
CA LEU A 439 4.82 0.88 -1.73
C LEU A 439 5.46 0.01 -2.79
N ASP A 440 6.68 -0.41 -2.53
CA ASP A 440 7.38 -1.45 -3.27
C ASP A 440 8.16 -2.35 -2.28
N LYS A 441 8.97 -3.27 -2.81
CA LYS A 441 9.79 -4.17 -2.00
C LYS A 441 10.76 -3.47 -1.03
N HIS A 442 11.02 -2.17 -1.21
CA HIS A 442 11.86 -1.36 -0.33
C HIS A 442 11.11 -0.83 0.89
N ASN A 443 9.78 -1.00 0.98
CA ASN A 443 8.95 -0.53 2.08
C ASN A 443 8.79 -1.55 3.24
N ALA A 444 9.65 -2.56 3.31
CA ALA A 444 9.65 -3.48 4.43
C ALA A 444 9.98 -2.73 5.74
N PRO A 445 9.11 -2.76 6.77
CA PRO A 445 9.27 -2.01 8.02
C PRO A 445 10.37 -2.58 8.93
N GLY A 446 10.77 -3.83 8.68
CA GLY A 446 11.67 -4.59 9.54
C GLY A 446 11.15 -4.59 10.99
N SER A 447 12.07 -4.37 11.93
CA SER A 447 11.77 -4.44 13.36
C SER A 447 10.74 -3.43 13.89
N CYS A 448 10.25 -2.47 13.09
CA CYS A 448 9.10 -1.64 13.46
C CYS A 448 7.77 -2.42 13.48
N PHE A 449 7.72 -3.64 12.93
CA PHE A 449 6.53 -4.49 13.02
C PHE A 449 6.46 -5.31 14.33
N LYS A 450 7.57 -5.47 15.05
CA LYS A 450 7.63 -6.24 16.31
C LYS A 450 6.63 -5.79 17.38
N PRO A 451 6.32 -4.49 17.55
CA PRO A 451 5.23 -4.05 18.43
C PRO A 451 3.87 -4.67 18.05
N VAL A 452 3.57 -4.89 16.77
CA VAL A 452 2.34 -5.59 16.33
C VAL A 452 2.35 -7.05 16.80
N VAL A 453 3.49 -7.74 16.68
CA VAL A 453 3.66 -9.10 17.22
C VAL A 453 3.49 -9.14 18.73
N ALA A 454 4.00 -8.13 19.45
CA ALA A 454 3.81 -7.99 20.88
C ALA A 454 2.34 -7.76 21.24
N LEU A 455 1.61 -6.92 20.50
CA LEU A 455 0.16 -6.71 20.69
C LEU A 455 -0.62 -8.02 20.52
N ALA A 456 -0.29 -8.83 19.52
CA ALA A 456 -0.91 -10.15 19.32
C ALA A 456 -0.68 -11.07 20.52
N ALA A 457 0.53 -11.05 21.08
CA ALA A 457 0.87 -11.83 22.26
C ALA A 457 0.20 -11.29 23.54
N LEU A 458 -0.02 -9.98 23.65
CA LEU A 458 -0.75 -9.38 24.77
C LEU A 458 -2.24 -9.75 24.75
N ASP A 459 -2.84 -9.91 23.57
CA ASP A 459 -4.21 -10.43 23.44
C ASP A 459 -4.36 -11.86 23.97
N GLU A 460 -3.29 -12.65 23.89
CA GLU A 460 -3.25 -14.04 24.38
C GLU A 460 -2.68 -14.17 25.80
N TYR A 461 -2.24 -13.08 26.42
CA TYR A 461 -1.44 -13.10 27.65
C TYR A 461 -2.10 -13.86 28.81
N ASP A 462 -3.42 -13.74 28.97
CA ASP A 462 -4.15 -14.42 30.04
C ASP A 462 -4.76 -15.77 29.59
N LYS A 463 -4.75 -16.06 28.27
CA LYS A 463 -5.30 -17.29 27.67
C LYS A 463 -4.24 -18.38 27.46
N ASN A 464 -2.98 -17.99 27.28
CA ASN A 464 -1.89 -18.88 26.92
C ASN A 464 -0.72 -18.73 27.91
N GLN A 465 -0.51 -19.74 28.76
CA GLN A 465 0.53 -19.71 29.80
C GLN A 465 1.95 -19.66 29.21
N ALA A 466 2.19 -20.28 28.05
CA ALA A 466 3.48 -20.22 27.38
C ALA A 466 3.78 -18.79 26.91
N VAL A 467 2.81 -18.11 26.29
CA VAL A 467 2.92 -16.69 25.90
C VAL A 467 3.15 -15.80 27.12
N LYS A 468 2.37 -16.01 28.19
CA LYS A 468 2.50 -15.28 29.46
C LYS A 468 3.91 -15.39 30.04
N LYS A 469 4.44 -16.61 30.13
CA LYS A 469 5.79 -16.87 30.65
C LYS A 469 6.85 -16.26 29.72
N PHE A 470 6.66 -16.34 28.41
CA PHE A 470 7.60 -15.77 27.43
C PHE A 470 7.67 -14.25 27.50
N ILE A 471 6.53 -13.56 27.68
CA ILE A 471 6.48 -12.10 27.87
C ILE A 471 7.15 -11.69 29.19
N LYS A 472 6.88 -12.42 30.29
CA LYS A 472 7.52 -12.16 31.60
C LYS A 472 9.03 -12.37 31.56
N GLY A 473 9.47 -13.32 30.74
CA GLY A 473 10.87 -13.58 30.45
C GLY A 473 11.48 -14.76 31.20
N TYR A 474 12.67 -15.13 30.74
CA TYR A 474 13.47 -16.21 31.29
C TYR A 474 14.80 -15.67 31.81
N SER A 475 15.12 -15.99 33.05
CA SER A 475 16.38 -15.63 33.70
C SER A 475 17.58 -16.33 33.03
N LYS A 476 18.79 -15.81 33.31
CA LYS A 476 20.04 -16.49 32.92
C LYS A 476 20.06 -17.96 33.34
N LYS A 477 19.67 -18.27 34.59
CA LYS A 477 19.64 -19.65 35.13
C LYS A 477 18.71 -20.55 34.33
N GLU A 478 17.54 -20.06 33.93
CA GLU A 478 16.59 -20.81 33.12
C GLU A 478 17.10 -21.02 31.68
N LEU A 479 17.70 -20.01 31.06
CA LEU A 479 18.22 -20.08 29.69
C LEU A 479 19.47 -20.97 29.52
N LEU A 480 20.14 -21.31 30.63
CA LEU A 480 21.25 -22.26 30.65
C LEU A 480 20.78 -23.72 30.70
N LYS A 481 19.51 -23.98 31.07
CA LYS A 481 18.95 -25.34 31.08
C LYS A 481 18.69 -25.82 29.65
N LYS A 482 19.10 -27.06 29.36
CA LYS A 482 18.95 -27.69 28.03
C LYS A 482 17.49 -27.97 27.66
N ASP A 483 16.62 -28.17 28.65
CA ASP A 483 15.21 -28.55 28.55
C ASP A 483 14.26 -27.38 28.86
N ASN A 484 14.74 -26.13 28.76
CA ASN A 484 13.91 -24.98 29.12
C ASN A 484 12.74 -24.78 28.15
N SER A 485 11.58 -24.40 28.69
CA SER A 485 10.33 -24.26 27.93
C SER A 485 10.30 -23.09 26.93
N SER A 486 11.29 -22.18 26.96
CA SER A 486 11.33 -21.05 26.03
C SER A 486 11.65 -21.49 24.60
N GLY A 487 12.39 -22.60 24.44
CA GLY A 487 12.98 -23.00 23.17
C GLY A 487 14.11 -22.05 22.69
N LEU A 488 14.62 -21.20 23.59
CA LEU A 488 15.77 -20.34 23.41
C LEU A 488 16.84 -20.67 24.46
N PHE A 489 18.10 -20.43 24.14
CA PHE A 489 19.23 -20.71 25.04
C PHE A 489 20.10 -19.48 25.21
N TYR A 490 20.87 -19.45 26.29
CA TYR A 490 21.76 -18.35 26.65
C TYR A 490 22.71 -17.94 25.49
N ASN A 491 23.24 -18.91 24.76
CA ASN A 491 24.16 -18.69 23.65
C ASN A 491 23.47 -18.56 22.26
N THR A 492 22.13 -18.59 22.21
CA THR A 492 21.36 -18.49 20.96
C THR A 492 21.55 -17.13 20.31
N SER A 493 21.97 -17.14 19.05
CA SER A 493 22.08 -15.95 18.18
C SER A 493 21.28 -16.10 16.89
N ALA A 494 20.87 -17.32 16.55
CA ALA A 494 20.05 -17.64 15.39
C ALA A 494 19.08 -18.79 15.71
N TYR A 495 17.95 -18.80 15.01
CA TYR A 495 16.88 -19.79 15.18
C TYR A 495 16.38 -20.23 13.79
N SER A 496 16.24 -21.54 13.59
CA SER A 496 15.58 -22.10 12.40
C SER A 496 14.13 -22.44 12.75
N PRO A 497 13.14 -21.70 12.19
CA PRO A 497 11.74 -21.95 12.47
C PRO A 497 11.25 -23.28 11.88
N ILE A 498 11.86 -23.75 10.81
CA ILE A 498 11.50 -25.02 10.13
C ILE A 498 11.90 -26.22 11.01
N ASN A 499 13.13 -26.20 11.54
CA ASN A 499 13.67 -27.33 12.29
C ASN A 499 13.48 -27.20 13.81
N GLY A 500 12.98 -26.06 14.30
CA GLY A 500 12.90 -25.75 15.73
C GLY A 500 14.25 -25.63 16.44
N LYS A 501 15.36 -25.46 15.69
CA LYS A 501 16.74 -25.51 16.23
C LYS A 501 17.32 -24.13 16.49
N CYS A 502 18.02 -24.00 17.62
CA CYS A 502 18.82 -22.83 17.99
C CYS A 502 20.29 -22.99 17.59
N TYR A 503 20.96 -21.87 17.26
CA TYR A 503 22.37 -21.85 16.88
C TYR A 503 23.12 -20.69 17.56
N THR A 504 24.39 -20.94 17.87
CA THR A 504 25.34 -19.92 18.34
C THR A 504 26.00 -19.23 17.15
N ALA A 505 26.64 -18.07 17.38
CA ALA A 505 27.24 -17.29 16.30
C ALA A 505 28.33 -18.07 15.53
N ARG A 506 29.03 -18.99 16.21
CA ARG A 506 30.11 -19.83 15.65
C ARG A 506 29.57 -21.09 14.95
N LYS A 507 28.40 -21.60 15.34
CA LYS A 507 27.83 -22.87 14.83
C LYS A 507 26.73 -22.65 13.81
N ILE A 508 26.75 -21.53 13.09
CA ILE A 508 25.76 -21.26 12.05
C ILE A 508 26.14 -22.08 10.81
N PRO A 509 25.34 -23.10 10.40
CA PRO A 509 25.68 -23.94 9.26
C PRO A 509 25.70 -23.15 7.94
N GLY A 510 26.39 -23.70 6.93
CA GLY A 510 26.54 -23.15 5.57
C GLY A 510 25.24 -23.06 4.76
N GLN A 511 25.38 -22.91 3.43
CA GLN A 511 24.26 -22.70 2.50
C GLN A 511 23.13 -23.76 2.66
N GLY A 512 21.88 -23.38 2.40
CA GLY A 512 20.72 -24.28 2.41
C GLY A 512 19.84 -24.25 3.67
N VAL A 513 20.38 -23.93 4.85
CA VAL A 513 19.57 -23.86 6.10
C VAL A 513 19.00 -22.45 6.31
N ARG A 514 17.67 -22.33 6.20
CA ARG A 514 16.92 -21.10 6.50
C ARG A 514 16.89 -20.81 7.99
N LYS A 515 17.29 -19.59 8.35
CA LYS A 515 17.50 -19.15 9.74
C LYS A 515 17.24 -17.66 9.89
N ILE A 516 16.66 -17.30 11.03
CA ILE A 516 16.57 -15.91 11.50
C ILE A 516 17.74 -15.66 12.43
N THR A 517 18.45 -14.55 12.23
CA THR A 517 19.63 -14.18 13.03
C THR A 517 19.39 -12.87 13.77
N ASN A 518 19.94 -12.76 14.98
CA ASN A 518 20.02 -11.48 15.67
C ASN A 518 20.97 -10.53 14.94
N PHE A 519 20.70 -9.23 15.05
CA PHE A 519 21.57 -8.19 14.51
C PHE A 519 22.99 -8.33 15.08
N LYS A 520 24.01 -8.25 14.20
CA LYS A 520 25.42 -8.53 14.51
C LYS A 520 25.66 -9.90 15.20
N ARG A 521 24.74 -10.86 15.03
CA ARG A 521 24.80 -12.22 15.61
C ARG A 521 25.00 -12.23 17.14
N LYS A 522 24.50 -11.20 17.84
CA LYS A 522 24.56 -11.15 19.30
C LYS A 522 23.74 -12.30 19.91
N SER A 523 24.33 -12.99 20.88
CA SER A 523 23.61 -14.02 21.64
C SER A 523 22.63 -13.38 22.63
N ILE A 524 21.63 -14.15 23.07
CA ILE A 524 20.68 -13.74 24.12
C ILE A 524 21.43 -13.30 25.39
N GLY A 525 22.43 -14.06 25.83
CA GLY A 525 23.22 -13.75 27.02
C GLY A 525 23.91 -12.39 26.97
N VAL A 526 24.56 -12.07 25.84
CA VAL A 526 25.20 -10.76 25.61
C VAL A 526 24.21 -9.60 25.70
N LEU A 527 22.94 -9.85 25.35
CA LEU A 527 21.89 -8.82 25.38
C LEU A 527 21.30 -8.61 26.77
N ILE A 528 21.17 -9.69 27.56
CA ILE A 528 20.76 -9.65 28.97
C ILE A 528 21.84 -8.95 29.82
N GLU A 529 23.10 -9.34 29.66
CA GLU A 529 24.22 -8.85 30.47
C GLU A 529 24.79 -7.51 30.01
N LYS A 530 24.13 -6.85 29.05
CA LYS A 530 24.57 -5.55 28.54
C LYS A 530 24.52 -4.52 29.66
N LYS A 531 25.68 -3.96 30.02
CA LYS A 531 25.77 -2.83 30.95
C LYS A 531 24.96 -1.63 30.42
N ILE A 532 24.08 -1.10 31.26
CA ILE A 532 23.14 -0.03 30.92
C ILE A 532 23.34 1.11 31.92
N SER A 533 23.51 2.32 31.38
CA SER A 533 23.42 3.56 32.17
C SER A 533 21.97 4.02 32.14
N LEU A 534 21.32 4.04 33.30
CA LEU A 534 19.92 4.45 33.46
C LEU A 534 19.75 5.95 33.22
N VAL A 535 18.60 6.34 32.69
CA VAL A 535 18.16 7.71 32.43
C VAL A 535 16.63 7.74 32.60
N CYS A 536 16.04 8.88 32.95
CA CYS A 536 14.59 9.09 33.04
C CYS A 536 13.88 8.23 34.11
N ASP A 537 14.49 8.10 35.29
CA ASP A 537 14.00 7.32 36.44
C ASP A 537 13.59 5.89 36.09
N GLN A 538 14.30 5.28 35.13
CA GLN A 538 14.04 3.90 34.74
C GLN A 538 14.53 2.93 35.81
N GLU A 539 13.69 1.93 36.12
CA GLU A 539 14.05 0.79 36.95
C GLU A 539 15.26 0.03 36.38
N GLU A 540 16.01 -0.62 37.27
CA GLU A 540 17.11 -1.47 36.86
C GLU A 540 16.65 -2.55 35.87
N PRO A 541 17.44 -2.82 34.81
CA PRO A 541 17.13 -3.85 33.84
C PRO A 541 17.05 -5.21 34.53
N ARG A 542 16.05 -6.02 34.19
CA ARG A 542 15.98 -7.39 34.70
C ARG A 542 17.08 -8.23 34.05
N LEU A 543 17.69 -9.11 34.83
CA LEU A 543 18.60 -10.14 34.33
C LEU A 543 17.83 -11.33 33.70
N ALA A 544 16.85 -11.01 32.86
CA ALA A 544 15.99 -11.95 32.16
C ALA A 544 15.72 -11.46 30.74
N MET A 545 15.41 -12.38 29.83
CA MET A 545 14.99 -12.06 28.46
C MET A 545 13.47 -12.12 28.36
N GLY A 546 12.80 -10.98 28.52
CA GLY A 546 11.36 -10.80 28.34
C GLY A 546 11.03 -9.79 27.23
N LEU A 547 9.77 -9.32 27.21
CA LEU A 547 9.30 -8.36 26.22
C LEU A 547 10.12 -7.06 26.21
N ASP A 548 10.50 -6.57 27.40
CA ASP A 548 11.28 -5.35 27.60
C ASP A 548 12.63 -5.40 26.88
N GLU A 549 13.43 -6.43 27.18
CA GLU A 549 14.75 -6.62 26.59
C GLU A 549 14.64 -6.89 25.08
N ALA A 550 13.62 -7.66 24.68
CA ALA A 550 13.37 -8.00 23.29
C ALA A 550 13.06 -6.76 22.43
N ILE A 551 12.20 -5.85 22.89
CA ILE A 551 11.88 -4.59 22.20
C ILE A 551 13.08 -3.64 22.22
N ARG A 552 13.69 -3.43 23.40
CA ARG A 552 14.82 -2.52 23.62
C ARG A 552 15.99 -2.81 22.69
N GLU A 553 16.42 -4.08 22.65
CA GLU A 553 17.56 -4.55 21.86
C GLU A 553 17.15 -5.07 20.47
N SER A 554 15.86 -5.07 20.16
CA SER A 554 15.32 -5.51 18.86
C SER A 554 15.68 -6.96 18.52
N VAL A 555 15.41 -7.89 19.43
CA VAL A 555 15.90 -9.29 19.36
C VAL A 555 15.10 -10.14 18.37
N ASN A 556 15.64 -10.38 17.17
CA ASN A 556 14.94 -11.10 16.09
C ASN A 556 14.50 -12.51 16.50
N VAL A 557 15.40 -13.31 17.09
CA VAL A 557 15.08 -14.70 17.44
C VAL A 557 13.97 -14.81 18.50
N TRP A 558 13.87 -13.82 19.39
CA TRP A 558 12.82 -13.77 20.40
C TRP A 558 11.45 -13.56 19.77
N PHE A 559 11.33 -12.58 18.86
CA PHE A 559 10.06 -12.30 18.15
C PHE A 559 9.66 -13.43 17.21
N THR A 560 10.62 -14.05 16.53
CA THR A 560 10.34 -15.25 15.73
C THR A 560 9.80 -16.36 16.63
N ARG A 561 10.45 -16.66 17.76
CA ARG A 561 10.01 -17.71 18.67
C ARG A 561 8.64 -17.39 19.29
N LEU A 562 8.37 -16.14 19.65
CA LEU A 562 7.06 -15.71 20.13
C LEU A 562 5.96 -15.99 19.09
N ALA A 563 6.19 -15.63 17.82
CA ALA A 563 5.26 -15.95 16.75
C ALA A 563 5.08 -17.46 16.58
N MET A 564 6.14 -18.26 16.73
CA MET A 564 6.03 -19.71 16.68
C MET A 564 5.16 -20.25 17.84
N ILE A 565 5.31 -19.73 19.05
CA ILE A 565 4.49 -20.14 20.20
C ILE A 565 3.00 -19.84 19.96
N MET A 566 2.69 -18.75 19.26
CA MET A 566 1.31 -18.36 18.97
C MET A 566 0.66 -19.15 17.82
N ASP A 567 1.41 -19.37 16.72
CA ASP A 567 0.81 -19.73 15.44
C ASP A 567 1.52 -20.88 14.68
N ALA A 568 2.64 -21.44 15.17
CA ALA A 568 3.39 -22.47 14.44
C ALA A 568 2.62 -23.79 14.24
N GLU A 569 1.83 -24.21 15.23
CA GLU A 569 1.03 -25.43 15.14
C GLU A 569 0.04 -25.34 13.97
N LYS A 570 -0.73 -24.25 13.91
CA LYS A 570 -1.65 -23.93 12.83
C LYS A 570 -0.95 -23.88 11.47
N ALA A 571 0.23 -23.24 11.41
CA ALA A 571 1.01 -23.16 10.18
C ALA A 571 1.50 -24.54 9.71
N THR A 572 1.95 -25.38 10.64
CA THR A 572 2.44 -26.73 10.35
C THR A 572 1.31 -27.66 9.87
N LEU A 573 0.15 -27.60 10.52
CA LEU A 573 -1.03 -28.37 10.12
C LEU A 573 -1.48 -27.98 8.71
N TYR A 574 -1.46 -26.68 8.40
CA TYR A 574 -1.81 -26.19 7.08
C TYR A 574 -0.79 -26.61 6.00
N ASP A 575 0.52 -26.45 6.26
CA ASP A 575 1.59 -26.93 5.37
C ASP A 575 1.41 -28.43 5.08
N ARG A 576 1.16 -29.24 6.11
CA ARG A 576 0.95 -30.69 5.96
C ARG A 576 -0.28 -31.00 5.11
N ALA A 577 -1.41 -30.36 5.39
CA ALA A 577 -2.64 -30.56 4.62
C ALA A 577 -2.45 -30.16 3.15
N MET A 578 -1.69 -29.11 2.88
CA MET A 578 -1.38 -28.67 1.52
C MET A 578 -0.47 -29.65 0.76
N VAL A 579 0.51 -30.26 1.42
CA VAL A 579 1.39 -31.26 0.80
C VAL A 579 0.66 -32.57 0.53
N GLN A 580 -0.29 -32.95 1.40
CA GLN A 580 -1.06 -34.19 1.28
C GLN A 580 -2.24 -34.07 0.30
N ARG A 581 -2.53 -32.86 -0.19
CA ARG A 581 -3.65 -32.58 -1.08
C ARG A 581 -3.46 -33.25 -2.45
N LYS A 582 -4.50 -33.96 -2.90
CA LYS A 582 -4.57 -34.54 -4.25
C LYS A 582 -5.34 -33.63 -5.22
N LYS A 583 -5.15 -33.84 -6.51
CA LYS A 583 -5.88 -33.12 -7.56
C LYS A 583 -7.38 -33.44 -7.44
N GLY A 584 -8.21 -32.42 -7.20
CA GLY A 584 -9.65 -32.55 -6.96
C GLY A 584 -10.08 -32.30 -5.51
N ASP A 585 -9.16 -32.38 -4.54
CA ASP A 585 -9.47 -32.07 -3.14
C ASP A 585 -9.73 -30.56 -2.94
N LEU A 586 -10.68 -30.26 -2.05
CA LEU A 586 -10.93 -28.91 -1.56
C LEU A 586 -9.66 -28.30 -0.97
N MET A 587 -9.51 -26.98 -1.09
CA MET A 587 -8.39 -26.29 -0.44
C MET A 587 -8.56 -26.35 1.08
N PRO A 588 -7.50 -26.68 1.83
CA PRO A 588 -7.48 -26.52 3.27
C PRO A 588 -7.87 -25.09 3.66
N VAL A 589 -8.71 -24.96 4.68
CA VAL A 589 -9.12 -23.66 5.22
C VAL A 589 -7.89 -22.93 5.74
N PHE A 590 -7.70 -21.68 5.32
CA PHE A 590 -6.57 -20.88 5.78
C PHE A 590 -6.65 -20.67 7.30
N PRO A 591 -5.54 -20.84 8.05
CA PRO A 591 -5.61 -20.78 9.49
C PRO A 591 -5.88 -19.36 9.98
N ASP A 592 -6.74 -19.23 10.98
CA ASP A 592 -6.94 -17.97 11.70
C ASP A 592 -5.72 -17.69 12.58
N PHE A 593 -4.65 -17.12 12.00
CA PHE A 593 -3.44 -16.74 12.71
C PHE A 593 -3.71 -15.55 13.62
N ARG A 594 -3.25 -15.65 14.87
CA ARG A 594 -3.39 -14.58 15.88
C ARG A 594 -2.67 -13.32 15.45
N LEU A 595 -1.50 -13.49 14.83
CA LEU A 595 -0.75 -12.38 14.26
C LEU A 595 -1.53 -11.67 13.15
N ALA A 596 -2.12 -12.44 12.22
CA ALA A 596 -2.89 -11.90 11.11
C ALA A 596 -4.12 -11.12 11.60
N LYS A 597 -4.85 -11.68 12.57
CA LYS A 597 -6.02 -11.05 13.19
C LYS A 597 -5.67 -9.70 13.84
N THR A 598 -4.55 -9.64 14.55
CA THR A 598 -4.09 -8.41 15.21
C THR A 598 -3.62 -7.37 14.19
N ALA A 599 -2.89 -7.80 13.16
CA ALA A 599 -2.47 -6.92 12.07
C ALA A 599 -3.68 -6.35 11.32
N ALA A 600 -4.68 -7.18 11.02
CA ALA A 600 -5.93 -6.76 10.39
C ALA A 600 -6.71 -5.76 11.26
N LEU A 601 -6.77 -5.95 12.57
CA LEU A 601 -7.35 -4.98 13.50
C LEU A 601 -6.68 -3.60 13.41
N LEU A 602 -5.36 -3.58 13.15
CA LEU A 602 -4.55 -2.37 12.98
C LEU A 602 -4.54 -1.82 11.55
N GLY A 603 -5.26 -2.45 10.61
CA GLY A 603 -5.40 -1.96 9.22
C GLY A 603 -4.60 -2.70 8.15
N PHE A 604 -3.76 -3.66 8.50
CA PHE A 604 -3.02 -4.44 7.50
C PHE A 604 -3.96 -5.40 6.75
N GLU A 605 -3.70 -5.66 5.47
CA GLU A 605 -4.54 -6.50 4.58
C GLU A 605 -6.01 -6.06 4.44
N ASN A 606 -6.34 -4.85 4.88
CA ASN A 606 -7.67 -4.25 4.69
C ASN A 606 -7.69 -3.35 3.45
N GLU A 607 -8.83 -2.71 3.18
CA GLU A 607 -8.94 -1.63 2.19
C GLU A 607 -8.07 -0.41 2.60
N PRO A 608 -7.64 0.41 1.62
CA PRO A 608 -6.97 1.68 1.86
C PRO A 608 -7.73 2.58 2.84
N PHE A 609 -6.98 3.30 3.68
CA PHE A 609 -7.59 4.25 4.60
C PHE A 609 -8.10 5.46 3.82
N ASP A 610 -9.39 5.72 3.95
CA ASP A 610 -10.00 6.96 3.49
C ASP A 610 -9.59 8.11 4.41
N LEU A 611 -8.72 8.99 3.95
CA LEU A 611 -8.24 10.16 4.72
C LEU A 611 -9.27 11.30 4.78
N ALA A 612 -10.41 11.15 4.09
CA ALA A 612 -11.52 12.09 4.02
C ALA A 612 -12.80 11.48 4.62
N PHE A 613 -12.69 10.42 5.43
CA PHE A 613 -13.84 9.71 6.00
C PHE A 613 -14.72 10.61 6.90
N ASN A 614 -14.13 11.67 7.44
CA ASN A 614 -14.71 12.59 8.41
C ASN A 614 -15.44 13.78 7.76
N LEU A 615 -15.48 13.84 6.43
CA LEU A 615 -16.24 14.86 5.72
C LEU A 615 -17.77 14.69 5.93
N PRO A 616 -18.53 15.80 5.99
CA PRO A 616 -19.98 15.80 5.96
C PRO A 616 -20.57 15.07 4.73
N GLU A 617 -21.77 14.52 4.86
CA GLU A 617 -22.41 13.69 3.82
C GLU A 617 -22.79 14.45 2.54
N ASP A 618 -23.04 15.75 2.66
CA ASP A 618 -23.35 16.65 1.53
C ASP A 618 -22.11 16.94 0.65
N ILE A 619 -20.92 16.61 1.14
CA ILE A 619 -19.67 16.73 0.39
C ILE A 619 -19.38 15.42 -0.32
N ILE A 620 -19.70 15.39 -1.61
CA ILE A 620 -19.46 14.21 -2.45
C ILE A 620 -18.17 14.43 -3.23
N LEU A 621 -17.11 13.77 -2.77
CA LEU A 621 -15.82 13.80 -3.45
C LEU A 621 -15.84 12.92 -4.71
N ARG A 622 -15.50 13.51 -5.87
CA ARG A 622 -15.29 12.78 -7.12
C ARG A 622 -13.90 12.16 -7.14
N ARG A 623 -13.79 10.97 -6.55
CA ARG A 623 -12.52 10.26 -6.36
C ARG A 623 -12.12 9.41 -7.57
N TRP A 624 -10.88 8.96 -7.59
CA TRP A 624 -10.40 7.98 -8.56
C TRP A 624 -9.89 6.73 -7.82
N PRO A 625 -10.17 5.50 -8.29
CA PRO A 625 -9.76 4.27 -7.60
C PRO A 625 -8.28 4.22 -7.23
N TYR A 626 -7.99 3.60 -6.09
CA TYR A 626 -6.64 3.22 -5.76
C TYR A 626 -6.24 1.94 -6.53
N ARG A 627 -5.03 1.96 -7.12
CA ARG A 627 -4.48 0.88 -7.96
C ARG A 627 -3.23 0.30 -7.31
N GLU A 628 -3.27 -0.97 -6.91
CA GLU A 628 -2.15 -1.65 -6.26
C GLU A 628 -0.88 -1.73 -7.14
N LYS A 629 -1.03 -1.93 -8.45
CA LYS A 629 0.13 -2.20 -9.35
C LYS A 629 0.88 -0.96 -9.84
N THR A 630 0.27 0.23 -9.84
CA THR A 630 0.91 1.46 -10.38
C THR A 630 1.27 2.47 -9.30
N SER A 631 0.85 2.28 -8.05
CA SER A 631 0.94 3.29 -6.99
C SER A 631 0.25 4.63 -7.33
N GLN A 632 -0.47 4.71 -8.47
CA GLN A 632 -1.24 5.87 -8.91
C GLN A 632 -2.69 5.63 -8.51
N GLY A 633 -3.09 6.27 -7.41
CA GLY A 633 -4.45 6.30 -6.91
C GLY A 633 -4.64 7.60 -6.15
N ASP A 634 -5.89 8.02 -5.99
CA ASP A 634 -6.29 9.25 -5.30
C ASP A 634 -5.50 9.45 -3.99
N VAL A 635 -4.90 10.63 -3.83
CA VAL A 635 -4.02 10.97 -2.71
C VAL A 635 -4.70 10.83 -1.34
N LEU A 636 -6.03 10.89 -1.28
CA LEU A 636 -6.85 10.71 -0.09
C LEU A 636 -7.01 9.25 0.34
N PHE A 637 -6.45 8.29 -0.41
CA PHE A 637 -6.39 6.88 0.03
C PHE A 637 -4.98 6.49 0.45
N ALA A 638 -4.78 6.24 1.74
CA ALA A 638 -3.51 5.71 2.23
C ALA A 638 -3.40 4.20 2.01
N VAL A 639 -2.28 3.75 1.43
CA VAL A 639 -2.05 2.34 1.12
C VAL A 639 -1.89 1.52 2.41
N PRO A 640 -2.66 0.43 2.58
CA PRO A 640 -2.55 -0.43 3.75
C PRO A 640 -1.29 -1.30 3.64
N GLY A 641 -0.75 -1.72 4.78
CA GLY A 641 0.36 -2.66 4.77
C GLY A 641 -0.10 -4.08 4.42
N SER A 642 0.72 -4.82 3.67
CA SER A 642 0.50 -6.25 3.43
C SER A 642 1.57 -7.05 4.16
N ILE A 643 1.13 -7.93 5.05
CA ILE A 643 1.93 -8.89 5.81
C ILE A 643 2.15 -10.20 5.04
N ASN A 644 1.63 -10.32 3.81
CA ASN A 644 1.96 -11.35 2.84
C ASN A 644 2.07 -12.78 3.41
N LEU A 645 1.17 -13.17 4.32
CA LEU A 645 1.19 -14.50 4.93
C LEU A 645 0.83 -15.61 3.93
N MET A 646 0.40 -15.24 2.72
CA MET A 646 -0.14 -16.13 1.69
C MET A 646 0.86 -16.49 0.57
N ASN A 647 2.01 -15.81 0.48
CA ASN A 647 2.91 -15.98 -0.66
C ASN A 647 3.86 -17.17 -0.50
N ARG A 648 3.62 -18.24 -1.26
CA ARG A 648 4.40 -19.49 -1.24
C ARG A 648 5.73 -19.41 -1.97
N ASP A 649 5.93 -18.40 -2.80
CA ASP A 649 7.17 -18.24 -3.57
C ASP A 649 8.39 -18.05 -2.64
N GLU A 650 8.13 -17.62 -1.40
CA GLU A 650 9.13 -17.44 -0.37
C GLU A 650 9.39 -18.68 0.50
N GLY A 651 8.68 -19.82 0.29
CA GLY A 651 8.81 -21.12 0.97
C GLY A 651 7.70 -21.47 1.97
N GLY A 652 7.93 -22.46 2.86
CA GLY A 652 6.88 -22.96 3.78
C GLY A 652 6.36 -21.93 4.80
N PHE A 653 5.13 -22.10 5.31
CA PHE A 653 4.43 -21.09 6.13
C PHE A 653 5.19 -20.73 7.42
N LEU A 654 5.91 -21.67 8.03
CA LEU A 654 6.75 -21.36 9.20
C LEU A 654 7.84 -20.33 8.90
N TRP A 655 8.39 -20.35 7.68
CA TRP A 655 9.38 -19.36 7.25
C TRP A 655 8.72 -18.00 7.00
N ILE A 656 7.58 -17.98 6.32
CA ILE A 656 6.82 -16.75 6.05
C ILE A 656 6.40 -16.08 7.37
N LEU A 657 5.87 -16.86 8.31
CA LEU A 657 5.50 -16.40 9.65
C LEU A 657 6.70 -15.81 10.39
N ALA A 658 7.87 -16.48 10.31
CA ALA A 658 9.10 -16.00 10.94
C ALA A 658 9.63 -14.69 10.34
N GLN A 659 9.59 -14.54 9.02
CA GLN A 659 9.98 -13.32 8.30
C GLN A 659 9.03 -12.16 8.59
N ASN A 660 7.74 -12.46 8.70
CA ASN A 660 6.73 -11.47 9.09
C ASN A 660 6.85 -11.03 10.53
N ALA A 661 7.17 -11.95 11.46
CA ALA A 661 7.39 -11.61 12.86
C ALA A 661 8.55 -10.60 13.08
N ILE A 662 9.46 -10.49 12.12
CA ILE A 662 10.55 -9.49 12.14
C ILE A 662 10.37 -8.36 11.12
N GLY A 663 9.25 -8.34 10.40
CA GLY A 663 8.86 -7.34 9.41
C GLY A 663 9.68 -7.32 8.12
N GLN A 664 10.30 -8.43 7.72
CA GLN A 664 11.00 -8.55 6.43
C GLN A 664 10.14 -9.13 5.31
N GLY A 665 9.16 -9.98 5.63
CA GLY A 665 8.26 -10.61 4.64
C GLY A 665 7.03 -9.77 4.29
N MET A 666 7.10 -8.44 4.43
CA MET A 666 5.94 -7.55 4.31
C MET A 666 6.33 -6.19 3.75
N VAL A 667 5.33 -5.43 3.30
CA VAL A 667 5.47 -4.02 2.86
C VAL A 667 4.43 -3.16 3.54
N THR A 668 4.78 -1.93 3.89
CA THR A 668 3.84 -1.02 4.56
C THR A 668 4.18 0.45 4.38
N SER A 669 3.19 1.32 4.57
CA SER A 669 3.36 2.77 4.51
C SER A 669 3.81 3.36 5.85
N PRO A 670 4.52 4.50 5.83
CA PRO A 670 4.78 5.28 7.04
C PRO A 670 3.53 5.64 7.83
N VAL A 671 2.43 6.05 7.19
CA VAL A 671 1.17 6.34 7.89
C VAL A 671 0.61 5.12 8.64
N GLN A 672 0.70 3.93 8.05
CA GLN A 672 0.26 2.70 8.70
C GLN A 672 1.09 2.41 9.96
N ILE A 673 2.41 2.64 9.91
CA ILE A 673 3.30 2.45 11.07
C ILE A 673 3.10 3.53 12.13
N ALA A 674 2.89 4.79 11.73
CA ALA A 674 2.58 5.88 12.67
C ALA A 674 1.22 5.65 13.36
N ARG A 675 0.23 5.11 12.63
CA ARG A 675 -1.06 4.68 13.19
C ARG A 675 -0.90 3.57 14.23
N VAL A 676 -0.01 2.61 14.00
CA VAL A 676 0.33 1.60 15.02
C VAL A 676 0.94 2.27 16.25
N ALA A 677 1.84 3.25 16.07
CA ALA A 677 2.43 3.99 17.16
C ALA A 677 1.38 4.75 17.98
N ALA A 678 0.50 5.50 17.31
CA ALA A 678 -0.63 6.19 17.93
C ALA A 678 -1.54 5.23 18.71
N SER A 679 -1.84 4.07 18.13
CA SER A 679 -2.68 3.05 18.77
C SER A 679 -2.04 2.50 20.04
N ILE A 680 -0.73 2.26 20.02
CA ILE A 680 0.00 1.81 21.22
C ILE A 680 0.05 2.91 22.27
N ALA A 681 0.21 4.17 21.85
CA ALA A 681 0.29 5.30 22.76
C ALA A 681 -1.02 5.52 23.54
N THR A 682 -2.15 5.51 22.84
CA THR A 682 -3.47 5.85 23.41
C THR A 682 -4.31 4.66 23.84
N GLY A 683 -3.96 3.44 23.39
CA GLY A 683 -4.82 2.26 23.55
C GLY A 683 -6.05 2.26 22.64
N ARG A 684 -6.16 3.23 21.72
CA ARG A 684 -7.27 3.35 20.77
C ARG A 684 -6.78 3.35 19.33
N ILE A 685 -7.44 2.55 18.50
CA ILE A 685 -7.17 2.40 17.08
C ILE A 685 -8.08 3.36 16.32
N ARG A 686 -7.48 4.44 15.79
CA ARG A 686 -8.16 5.49 15.02
C ARG A 686 -7.77 5.46 13.57
N SER A 687 -8.68 5.87 12.70
CA SER A 687 -8.38 6.11 11.29
C SER A 687 -7.70 7.47 11.12
N PRO A 688 -6.59 7.56 10.38
CA PRO A 688 -5.95 8.84 10.09
C PRO A 688 -6.84 9.70 9.19
N TYR A 689 -6.80 11.02 9.34
CA TYR A 689 -7.60 11.95 8.52
C TYR A 689 -6.86 13.25 8.21
N LEU A 690 -7.24 13.87 7.08
CA LEU A 690 -6.59 15.04 6.52
C LEU A 690 -7.40 16.33 6.68
N PHE A 691 -8.72 16.28 6.78
CA PHE A 691 -9.57 17.47 6.82
C PHE A 691 -9.84 17.90 8.27
N SER A 692 -9.59 19.17 8.59
CA SER A 692 -9.81 19.73 9.93
C SER A 692 -11.14 20.49 10.02
N SER A 693 -11.42 21.35 9.05
CA SER A 693 -12.67 22.10 8.97
C SER A 693 -13.02 22.51 7.54
N ILE A 694 -14.30 22.80 7.32
CA ILE A 694 -14.86 23.26 6.05
C ILE A 694 -15.74 24.47 6.34
N ASN A 695 -15.46 25.62 5.70
CA ASN A 695 -16.13 26.89 6.03
C ASN A 695 -16.18 27.16 7.55
N SER A 696 -15.09 26.83 8.26
CA SER A 696 -14.95 26.91 9.73
C SER A 696 -15.73 25.87 10.54
N ILE A 697 -16.52 25.00 9.93
CA ILE A 697 -17.19 23.88 10.61
C ILE A 697 -16.16 22.77 10.85
N SER A 698 -15.84 22.50 12.12
CA SER A 698 -14.94 21.41 12.49
C SER A 698 -15.57 20.05 12.15
N VAL A 699 -14.79 19.20 11.50
CA VAL A 699 -15.17 17.80 11.26
C VAL A 699 -14.75 16.92 12.44
N LYS A 700 -15.55 15.90 12.75
CA LYS A 700 -15.32 15.05 13.93
C LYS A 700 -14.38 13.88 13.62
N PRO A 701 -13.38 13.59 14.48
CA PRO A 701 -12.48 12.46 14.29
C PRO A 701 -13.18 11.11 14.57
N ASP A 702 -12.52 10.02 14.15
CA ASP A 702 -12.94 8.65 14.46
C ASP A 702 -12.91 8.43 15.98
N PRO A 703 -14.04 8.05 16.62
CA PRO A 703 -14.07 7.75 18.06
C PRO A 703 -13.15 6.58 18.42
N GLY A 704 -12.77 5.77 17.44
CA GLY A 704 -11.81 4.66 17.41
C GLY A 704 -12.16 3.47 18.29
N LYS A 705 -11.47 2.37 18.04
CA LYS A 705 -11.72 1.06 18.67
C LYS A 705 -10.68 0.77 19.73
N THR A 706 -11.04 0.07 20.79
CA THR A 706 -10.08 -0.39 21.80
C THR A 706 -9.51 -1.77 21.46
N PHE A 707 -8.38 -2.11 22.06
CA PHE A 707 -7.89 -3.48 22.05
C PHE A 707 -8.80 -4.41 22.87
N ASN A 708 -8.73 -5.71 22.60
CA ASN A 708 -9.53 -6.74 23.29
C ASN A 708 -8.90 -7.21 24.62
N PHE A 709 -7.90 -6.49 25.14
CA PHE A 709 -7.20 -6.81 26.39
C PHE A 709 -7.15 -5.60 27.33
N LYS A 710 -6.92 -5.86 28.63
CA LYS A 710 -6.88 -4.83 29.67
C LYS A 710 -5.76 -3.81 29.44
N GLU A 711 -6.02 -2.53 29.67
CA GLU A 711 -5.06 -1.43 29.46
C GLU A 711 -3.72 -1.64 30.20
N LYS A 712 -3.75 -2.23 31.41
CA LYS A 712 -2.54 -2.60 32.17
C LYS A 712 -1.56 -3.46 31.38
N ARG A 713 -2.02 -4.21 30.37
CA ARG A 713 -1.15 -5.03 29.49
C ARG A 713 -0.44 -4.17 28.45
N LEU A 714 -1.10 -3.16 27.91
CA LEU A 714 -0.50 -2.22 26.97
C LEU A 714 0.70 -1.48 27.59
N LYS A 715 0.61 -1.16 28.89
CA LYS A 715 1.68 -0.53 29.66
C LYS A 715 2.99 -1.32 29.61
N LEU A 716 2.96 -2.65 29.48
CA LEU A 716 4.18 -3.46 29.31
C LEU A 716 4.90 -3.10 28.01
N LEU A 717 4.16 -3.01 26.90
CA LEU A 717 4.73 -2.64 25.60
C LEU A 717 5.16 -1.16 25.58
N GLN A 718 4.37 -0.26 26.15
CA GLN A 718 4.73 1.16 26.29
C GLN A 718 6.04 1.32 27.08
N HIS A 719 6.16 0.65 28.22
CA HIS A 719 7.37 0.67 29.03
C HIS A 719 8.59 0.13 28.25
N ALA A 720 8.42 -0.98 27.52
CA ALA A 720 9.46 -1.54 26.67
C ALA A 720 9.89 -0.57 25.54
N MET A 721 8.94 0.14 24.92
CA MET A 721 9.21 1.13 23.87
C MET A 721 9.88 2.41 24.41
N LYS A 722 9.64 2.79 25.68
CA LYS A 722 10.38 3.89 26.34
C LYS A 722 11.87 3.62 26.42
N LYS A 723 12.25 2.35 26.63
CA LYS A 723 13.65 1.92 26.76
C LYS A 723 14.45 2.02 25.47
N VAL A 724 13.80 2.08 24.30
CA VAL A 724 14.47 2.13 22.99
C VAL A 724 15.27 3.44 22.77
N PRO A 725 14.68 4.64 22.92
CA PRO A 725 15.38 5.92 22.80
C PRO A 725 16.20 6.31 24.04
N THR A 726 15.94 5.75 25.22
CA THR A 726 16.72 6.07 26.44
C THR A 726 17.98 5.23 26.56
N ILE A 727 17.85 3.90 26.43
CA ILE A 727 18.92 2.93 26.75
C ILE A 727 19.14 1.85 25.68
N GLY A 728 18.33 1.87 24.60
CA GLY A 728 18.29 0.85 23.58
C GLY A 728 18.85 1.30 22.23
N THR A 729 18.25 0.78 21.17
CA THR A 729 18.74 0.93 19.79
C THR A 729 18.69 2.35 19.22
N ALA A 730 17.94 3.28 19.83
CA ALA A 730 17.89 4.69 19.42
C ALA A 730 18.58 5.63 20.42
N LYS A 731 19.24 5.10 21.46
CA LYS A 731 19.90 5.88 22.52
C LYS A 731 20.77 7.02 22.00
N THR A 732 21.60 6.75 21.00
CA THR A 732 22.56 7.74 20.50
C THR A 732 21.87 8.97 19.89
N ALA A 733 20.73 8.77 19.21
CA ALA A 733 20.00 9.85 18.56
C ALA A 733 19.33 10.81 19.55
N PHE A 734 18.84 10.28 20.68
CA PHE A 734 18.11 11.05 21.69
C PHE A 734 18.97 11.40 22.92
N LYS A 735 20.28 11.14 22.87
CA LYS A 735 21.18 11.46 23.97
C LYS A 735 21.18 12.97 24.20
N LYS A 736 20.80 13.41 25.41
CA LYS A 736 20.64 14.83 25.79
C LYS A 736 19.53 15.57 25.01
N HIS A 737 18.62 14.86 24.35
CA HIS A 737 17.43 15.49 23.78
C HIS A 737 16.55 16.03 24.91
N PRO A 738 16.02 17.27 24.83
CA PRO A 738 15.22 17.86 25.92
C PRO A 738 14.02 16.97 26.29
N ASN A 739 13.37 16.40 25.27
CA ASN A 739 12.21 15.53 25.44
C ASN A 739 12.56 14.03 25.59
N GLN A 740 13.83 13.66 25.83
CA GLN A 740 14.27 12.25 25.83
C GLN A 740 13.39 11.34 26.70
N CYS A 741 12.92 11.84 27.85
CA CYS A 741 12.12 11.07 28.80
C CYS A 741 10.63 10.95 28.45
N ARG A 742 10.16 11.71 27.46
CA ARG A 742 8.79 11.69 26.93
C ARG A 742 8.69 10.95 25.59
N ILE A 743 9.81 10.46 25.05
CA ILE A 743 9.85 9.79 23.74
C ILE A 743 9.84 8.27 23.92
N TYR A 744 8.99 7.64 23.14
CA TYR A 744 8.81 6.19 23.06
C TYR A 744 9.05 5.78 21.62
N GLY A 745 9.63 4.60 21.37
CA GLY A 745 9.79 4.20 19.98
C GLY A 745 10.32 2.81 19.73
N LYS A 746 10.52 2.52 18.44
CA LYS A 746 11.08 1.28 17.92
C LYS A 746 11.86 1.57 16.64
N THR A 747 13.10 1.10 16.58
CA THR A 747 13.91 1.11 15.36
C THR A 747 13.56 -0.06 14.43
N GLY A 748 13.67 0.16 13.13
CA GLY A 748 13.54 -0.86 12.09
C GLY A 748 14.71 -0.81 11.12
N THR A 749 15.13 -1.99 10.68
CA THR A 749 16.12 -2.17 9.62
C THR A 749 15.69 -3.41 8.83
N ALA A 750 15.32 -3.21 7.57
CA ALA A 750 15.00 -4.29 6.64
C ALA A 750 16.15 -4.45 5.64
N ASN A 751 16.51 -5.70 5.37
CA ASN A 751 17.55 -6.01 4.40
C ASN A 751 16.90 -6.12 3.03
N VAL A 752 17.46 -5.44 2.03
CA VAL A 752 17.03 -5.58 0.64
C VAL A 752 18.23 -6.05 -0.18
N ALA A 753 18.09 -7.23 -0.78
CA ALA A 753 19.05 -7.75 -1.75
C ALA A 753 18.57 -7.41 -3.17
N VAL A 754 19.47 -6.90 -4.01
CA VAL A 754 19.21 -6.76 -5.45
C VAL A 754 20.15 -7.71 -6.19
N VAL A 755 19.56 -8.57 -7.02
CA VAL A 755 20.27 -9.37 -8.01
C VAL A 755 20.45 -8.48 -9.24
N GLU A 756 21.68 -8.12 -9.58
CA GLU A 756 21.97 -7.49 -10.87
C GLU A 756 21.77 -8.56 -11.97
N LYS A 757 21.12 -8.17 -13.09
CA LYS A 757 20.81 -9.07 -14.22
C LYS A 757 22.06 -9.89 -14.60
N GLY A 758 21.93 -11.22 -14.55
CA GLY A 758 22.92 -12.16 -15.07
C GLY A 758 24.03 -12.63 -14.12
N SER A 759 24.12 -12.13 -12.89
CA SER A 759 25.15 -12.60 -11.94
C SER A 759 24.61 -12.74 -10.51
N THR A 760 24.55 -13.98 -10.02
CA THR A 760 24.34 -14.29 -8.60
C THR A 760 25.58 -14.01 -7.73
N LYS A 761 26.73 -13.70 -8.36
CA LYS A 761 28.01 -13.51 -7.65
C LYS A 761 28.17 -12.13 -7.00
N ASN A 762 27.41 -11.12 -7.41
CA ASN A 762 27.51 -9.73 -6.91
C ASN A 762 26.18 -9.18 -6.37
N GLN A 763 25.52 -9.89 -5.42
CA GLN A 763 24.39 -9.30 -4.70
C GLN A 763 24.85 -8.10 -3.86
N LYS A 764 24.46 -6.88 -4.26
CA LYS A 764 24.64 -5.68 -3.44
C LYS A 764 23.48 -5.59 -2.45
N THR A 765 23.80 -5.61 -1.15
CA THR A 765 22.82 -5.48 -0.07
C THR A 765 22.77 -4.04 0.41
N PHE A 766 21.57 -3.47 0.49
CA PHE A 766 21.32 -2.23 1.20
C PHE A 766 20.16 -2.40 2.17
N PHE A 767 19.87 -1.37 2.95
CA PHE A 767 18.88 -1.43 4.00
C PHE A 767 17.79 -0.38 3.80
N THR A 768 16.57 -0.73 4.20
CA THR A 768 15.56 0.28 4.52
C THR A 768 15.54 0.48 6.02
N THR A 769 15.78 1.72 6.44
CA THR A 769 15.83 2.12 7.84
C THR A 769 14.53 2.79 8.24
N TRP A 770 14.10 2.50 9.46
CA TRP A 770 12.85 2.99 10.02
C TRP A 770 13.01 3.42 11.47
N PHE A 771 12.19 4.37 11.89
CA PHE A 771 11.96 4.65 13.31
C PHE A 771 10.50 5.04 13.50
N MET A 772 9.81 4.38 14.44
CA MET A 772 8.44 4.69 14.81
C MET A 772 8.36 5.01 16.29
N GLY A 773 7.32 5.71 16.72
CA GLY A 773 7.16 6.05 18.11
C GLY A 773 6.15 7.14 18.38
N TRP A 774 6.18 7.67 19.59
CA TRP A 774 5.44 8.86 19.95
C TRP A 774 6.18 9.69 20.99
N GLN A 775 5.84 10.97 21.08
CA GLN A 775 6.21 11.88 22.15
C GLN A 775 4.98 12.17 23.00
N GLU A 776 5.08 11.94 24.31
CA GLU A 776 4.08 12.40 25.27
C GLU A 776 4.13 13.93 25.40
N PRO A 777 2.96 14.60 25.51
CA PRO A 777 2.90 16.04 25.75
C PRO A 777 3.55 16.41 27.09
N GLU A 778 3.97 17.67 27.21
CA GLU A 778 4.49 18.20 28.47
C GLU A 778 3.33 18.61 29.37
N ASN A 779 2.40 19.36 28.79
CA ASN A 779 1.25 19.91 29.47
C ASN A 779 -0.05 19.25 29.01
N LYS A 780 -1.04 19.23 29.91
CA LYS A 780 -2.39 18.76 29.59
C LYS A 780 -3.00 19.66 28.51
N GLY A 781 -3.46 19.07 27.41
CA GLY A 781 -4.07 19.79 26.28
C GLY A 781 -3.16 19.93 25.06
N GLU A 782 -1.86 19.67 25.20
CA GLU A 782 -0.95 19.55 24.06
C GLU A 782 -1.16 18.23 23.30
N LYS A 783 -0.84 18.23 22.01
CA LYS A 783 -0.99 17.06 21.14
C LYS A 783 0.07 16.01 21.47
N ARG A 784 -0.34 14.75 21.63
CA ARG A 784 0.58 13.62 21.67
C ARG A 784 1.03 13.30 20.23
N LEU A 785 2.32 13.45 19.94
CA LEU A 785 2.83 13.34 18.57
C LEU A 785 3.27 11.90 18.27
N ALA A 786 2.49 11.15 17.48
CA ALA A 786 2.88 9.83 16.98
C ALA A 786 3.56 9.94 15.60
N PHE A 787 4.64 9.22 15.37
CA PHE A 787 5.45 9.41 14.16
C PHE A 787 5.97 8.10 13.55
N ALA A 788 6.30 8.17 12.26
CA ALA A 788 7.10 7.18 11.57
C ALA A 788 8.04 7.85 10.54
N CYS A 789 9.30 7.42 10.54
CA CYS A 789 10.29 7.75 9.52
C CYS A 789 10.68 6.49 8.74
N MET A 790 10.86 6.64 7.43
CA MET A 790 11.42 5.64 6.52
C MET A 790 12.50 6.27 5.65
N VAL A 791 13.62 5.58 5.46
CA VAL A 791 14.64 5.91 4.45
C VAL A 791 15.14 4.62 3.78
N THR A 792 14.98 4.51 2.46
CA THR A 792 15.44 3.36 1.65
C THR A 792 16.92 3.50 1.26
N HIS A 793 17.53 2.42 0.76
CA HIS A 793 18.90 2.40 0.23
C HIS A 793 20.00 2.87 1.20
N ALA A 794 19.76 2.77 2.49
CA ALA A 794 20.70 3.09 3.54
C ALA A 794 21.90 2.11 3.50
N HIS A 795 23.11 2.60 3.71
CA HIS A 795 24.35 1.83 3.53
C HIS A 795 25.53 2.44 4.32
N ALA A 796 26.72 1.84 4.16
CA ALA A 796 27.96 2.26 4.83
C ALA A 796 27.78 2.35 6.36
N ARG A 797 28.13 3.48 6.99
CA ARG A 797 27.94 3.68 8.45
C ARG A 797 26.50 4.00 8.85
N TYR A 798 25.65 4.40 7.89
CA TYR A 798 24.26 4.83 8.08
C TYR A 798 23.29 3.77 7.58
N TYR A 799 23.24 2.61 8.25
CA TYR A 799 22.50 1.43 7.79
C TYR A 799 21.45 0.92 8.77
N THR A 800 21.20 1.64 9.87
CA THR A 800 20.22 1.24 10.88
C THR A 800 19.21 2.35 11.15
N GLY A 801 18.01 1.97 11.58
CA GLY A 801 16.98 2.92 12.04
C GLY A 801 17.49 3.89 13.10
N GLY A 802 18.33 3.41 14.04
CA GLY A 802 18.94 4.23 15.09
C GLY A 802 20.01 5.22 14.60
N ALA A 803 20.57 5.01 13.40
CA ALA A 803 21.63 5.85 12.83
C ALA A 803 21.12 6.82 11.75
N VAL A 804 19.88 6.65 11.26
CA VAL A 804 19.30 7.44 10.16
C VAL A 804 17.99 8.07 10.60
N CYS A 805 16.95 7.26 10.76
CA CYS A 805 15.61 7.77 11.05
C CYS A 805 15.44 8.32 12.48
N ALA A 806 16.07 7.71 13.48
CA ALA A 806 15.99 8.24 14.84
C ALA A 806 16.63 9.63 14.97
N PRO A 807 17.82 9.93 14.41
CA PRO A 807 18.35 11.30 14.37
C PRO A 807 17.49 12.30 13.58
N ILE A 808 16.83 11.87 12.49
CA ILE A 808 15.89 12.74 11.75
C ILE A 808 14.73 13.14 12.67
N VAL A 809 14.08 12.16 13.31
CA VAL A 809 12.96 12.43 14.22
C VAL A 809 13.39 13.24 15.43
N ALA A 810 14.55 12.93 16.03
CA ALA A 810 15.09 13.69 17.17
C ALA A 810 15.31 15.16 16.84
N GLU A 811 15.76 15.47 15.62
CA GLU A 811 15.95 16.87 15.22
C GLU A 811 14.62 17.60 14.98
N ILE A 812 13.60 16.90 14.43
CA ILE A 812 12.26 17.48 14.23
C ILE A 812 11.59 17.78 15.58
N LEU A 813 11.64 16.83 16.51
CA LEU A 813 10.99 16.93 17.83
C LEU A 813 11.75 17.81 18.84
N LYS A 814 12.84 18.45 18.44
CA LYS A 814 13.58 19.33 19.34
C LYS A 814 12.83 20.63 19.62
N ASP A 815 12.00 21.05 18.66
CA ASP A 815 11.30 22.33 18.65
C ASP A 815 9.81 22.21 19.04
N PHE A 816 9.35 21.00 19.39
CA PHE A 816 7.96 20.63 19.71
C PHE A 816 7.93 19.60 20.85
#